data_AF-A0AAV1WUY4-F1
#
_entry.id   AF-A0AAV1WUY4-F1
#
_cell.length_a   1.000
_cell.length_b   1.000
_cell.length_c   1.000
_cell.angle_alpha   90.00
_cell.angle_beta   90.00
_cell.angle_gamma   90.00
#
_symmetry.space_group_name_H-M   'P 1'
#
loop_
_entity.id
_entity.type
_entity.pdbx_description
1 polymer ?
#
loop_
_entity_poly.entity_id
_entity_poly.type
_entity_poly.pdbx_seq_one_letter_code
_entity_poly.pdbx_strand_id
1 'polypeptide(L)'
;MVKVEDWRKSKSKTIVKDVEFELTIGTLISEKLQHPNTWLLKLTLWLLSTWFGTLILCGISSFSLNFPFFHSFSQLSLQKRQQIMLSWSLSYFNLLRMFFRSVKLLTLLIFFTQLNEAQENPSWSAIGYSGPDPQFKPQLKNHFSHKTSKEGEQYEHKDNNDDDDYAEEIIGPLNKGIVHLNYPPNIIADTLRQFGFFVSVTQRKPKVSYNLSHPSLVIQCDAVVVGSGSGGGVVAGVLAKAGYKVLVLEKGNYYARNNLSLLEGPSLDQMYLSNGFLSTEDMSVLLLAGSAVGGGSAVNWSASIKTPKHVCKEWCDSYELELFESELYEEAMNVVCEKMGVQCDIEEEGFNNEILRKGCQEMGYPVSNIPRNAPKDHYCGWCCMGCKDGKKKGTLETWLVDVVKSGNGAILPRCEAIQVLHKRKKGSDREIASGVAFEIEYKGRKEICVVESKVTIVACGALSTPSLLKRSGFKNENIGRYLHLHPTTMAWGYFPDSPSPELWPEKHKKSYEGGIMTAMSTVVAEFDKSGYGAVIQTPALHPGMFSVLMPWTSGADIKDRMRKYSRTAHVFALARDQGSGIVNSPNSISYQMKDADKENLKKGIEKVLRILAAAGAEEIGTHHNKGSRLNVKQVSYNEFEKFVQEESSRPLTDLSTPLCSAHQMGSCRMGTNPNESVVNQMGETWEVEGLFVADTSVFPTALGVNPMVTVQAIAYCTAQSVLEVLRRKRTR
;
A
#
# COMPACT_ATOMS: atom_id res chain seq x y z
N MET A 1 31.35 -37.86 -0.74
CA MET A 1 32.31 -36.73 -0.81
C MET A 1 32.48 -36.33 -2.25
N VAL A 2 31.80 -35.28 -2.70
CA VAL A 2 32.17 -34.54 -3.91
C VAL A 2 32.20 -33.07 -3.49
N LYS A 3 33.38 -32.46 -3.71
CA LYS A 3 33.84 -31.24 -3.06
C LYS A 3 33.21 -29.98 -3.67
N VAL A 4 32.97 -29.03 -2.78
CA VAL A 4 32.69 -27.62 -3.02
C VAL A 4 34.00 -26.95 -3.43
N GLU A 5 34.27 -26.82 -4.73
CA GLU A 5 35.42 -26.05 -5.25
C GLU A 5 35.30 -25.92 -6.77
N ASP A 6 34.43 -25.02 -7.27
CA ASP A 6 34.59 -24.46 -8.64
C ASP A 6 33.81 -23.16 -8.91
N TRP A 7 33.34 -22.46 -7.87
CA TRP A 7 32.57 -21.21 -8.01
C TRP A 7 33.43 -19.93 -8.06
N ARG A 8 34.60 -20.00 -8.68
CA ARG A 8 35.50 -18.84 -8.88
C ARG A 8 36.34 -19.00 -10.15
N LYS A 9 35.73 -18.80 -11.33
CA LYS A 9 36.41 -18.30 -12.56
C LYS A 9 35.43 -18.27 -13.74
N SER A 10 34.69 -17.16 -13.87
CA SER A 10 34.24 -16.66 -15.18
C SER A 10 33.73 -15.24 -15.01
N LYS A 11 34.61 -14.25 -15.17
CA LYS A 11 34.23 -12.87 -15.46
C LYS A 11 34.93 -12.49 -16.76
N SER A 12 34.18 -12.35 -17.85
CA SER A 12 34.57 -11.52 -18.98
C SER A 12 33.36 -11.10 -19.81
N LYS A 13 32.99 -9.82 -19.65
CA LYS A 13 32.49 -8.87 -20.64
C LYS A 13 31.44 -9.37 -21.66
N THR A 14 30.20 -8.96 -21.47
CA THR A 14 29.38 -8.33 -22.54
C THR A 14 28.40 -7.34 -21.90
N ILE A 15 28.19 -6.21 -22.57
CA ILE A 15 27.40 -5.06 -22.15
C ILE A 15 25.91 -5.34 -22.40
N VAL A 16 25.15 -5.68 -21.36
CA VAL A 16 23.75 -5.28 -21.07
C VAL A 16 23.59 -5.41 -19.56
N LYS A 17 23.33 -4.32 -18.83
CA LYS A 17 23.04 -4.35 -17.40
C LYS A 17 21.56 -4.67 -17.21
N ASP A 18 21.21 -5.95 -17.19
CA ASP A 18 19.96 -6.42 -16.61
C ASP A 18 20.20 -6.88 -15.17
N VAL A 19 19.24 -6.58 -14.32
CA VAL A 19 19.31 -6.54 -12.85
C VAL A 19 19.51 -7.95 -12.25
N GLU A 20 20.68 -8.22 -11.66
CA GLU A 20 20.87 -9.34 -10.71
C GLU A 20 20.12 -9.04 -9.41
N PHE A 21 18.99 -9.70 -9.17
CA PHE A 21 18.17 -9.54 -7.96
C PHE A 21 18.56 -10.57 -6.87
N GLU A 22 19.83 -10.64 -6.48
CA GLU A 22 20.22 -11.37 -5.25
C GLU A 22 20.00 -10.47 -4.03
N LEU A 23 18.76 -10.40 -3.56
CA LEU A 23 18.40 -9.60 -2.39
C LEU A 23 18.83 -10.32 -1.10
N THR A 24 19.96 -9.92 -0.52
CA THR A 24 20.37 -10.44 0.80
C THR A 24 19.69 -9.67 1.94
N ILE A 25 19.54 -10.31 3.10
CA ILE A 25 19.12 -9.63 4.35
C ILE A 25 20.00 -8.40 4.62
N GLY A 26 21.30 -8.52 4.36
CA GLY A 26 22.27 -7.43 4.55
C GLY A 26 21.93 -6.21 3.71
N THR A 27 21.72 -6.41 2.41
CA THR A 27 21.34 -5.36 1.45
C THR A 27 20.03 -4.67 1.85
N LEU A 28 19.02 -5.44 2.26
CA LEU A 28 17.74 -4.87 2.74
C LEU A 28 17.95 -3.97 3.96
N ILE A 29 18.71 -4.43 4.96
CA ILE A 29 18.98 -3.68 6.19
C ILE A 29 19.87 -2.44 5.94
N SER A 30 20.80 -2.52 5.00
CA SER A 30 21.75 -1.42 4.73
C SER A 30 21.17 -0.34 3.82
N GLU A 31 20.39 -0.72 2.81
CA GLU A 31 20.04 0.17 1.68
C GLU A 31 18.55 0.45 1.55
N LYS A 32 17.67 -0.50 1.93
CA LYS A 32 16.23 -0.43 1.61
C LYS A 32 15.35 -0.13 2.82
N LEU A 33 15.73 -0.58 4.02
CA LEU A 33 14.92 -0.43 5.23
C LEU A 33 15.07 0.98 5.83
N GLN A 34 13.98 1.75 5.79
CA GLN A 34 13.91 3.08 6.38
C GLN A 34 13.04 3.06 7.63
N HIS A 35 13.67 2.98 8.80
CA HIS A 35 13.00 3.00 10.10
C HIS A 35 13.91 3.68 11.16
N PRO A 36 13.37 4.47 12.11
CA PRO A 36 14.16 5.16 13.13
C PRO A 36 15.02 4.21 13.98
N ASN A 37 14.51 2.98 14.20
CA ASN A 37 15.16 1.96 15.02
C ASN A 37 16.03 0.95 14.22
N THR A 38 16.36 1.20 12.95
CA THR A 38 17.21 0.28 12.16
C THR A 38 18.61 0.09 12.78
N TRP A 39 19.14 1.09 13.51
CA TRP A 39 20.41 0.97 14.21
C TRP A 39 20.40 -0.13 15.29
N LEU A 40 19.26 -0.34 15.95
CA LEU A 40 19.10 -1.38 16.98
C LEU A 40 19.27 -2.76 16.35
N LEU A 41 18.63 -2.99 15.20
CA LEU A 41 18.76 -4.24 14.45
C LEU A 41 20.24 -4.50 14.06
N LYS A 42 20.93 -3.48 13.54
CA LYS A 42 22.36 -3.57 13.18
C LYS A 42 23.24 -3.88 14.40
N LEU A 43 23.02 -3.20 15.53
CA LEU A 43 23.74 -3.42 16.77
C LEU A 43 23.52 -4.84 17.31
N THR A 44 22.28 -5.31 17.35
CA THR A 44 21.96 -6.66 17.85
C THR A 44 22.56 -7.75 16.97
N LEU A 45 22.50 -7.60 15.64
CA LEU A 45 23.17 -8.53 14.71
C LEU A 45 24.69 -8.54 14.90
N TRP A 46 25.30 -7.36 15.09
CA TRP A 46 26.73 -7.26 15.41
C TRP A 46 27.08 -7.95 16.73
N LEU A 47 26.29 -7.74 17.80
CA LEU A 47 26.49 -8.41 19.09
C LEU A 47 26.41 -9.93 18.95
N LEU A 48 25.42 -10.46 18.22
CA LEU A 48 25.27 -11.90 17.98
C LEU A 48 26.41 -12.52 17.15
N SER A 49 27.18 -11.70 16.43
CA SER A 49 28.36 -12.17 15.70
C SER A 49 29.54 -12.48 16.63
N THR A 50 29.51 -11.99 17.87
CA THR A 50 30.55 -12.18 18.88
C THR A 50 30.09 -13.14 19.99
N TRP A 51 31.02 -13.88 20.60
CA TRP A 51 30.69 -14.74 21.75
C TRP A 51 30.20 -13.92 22.96
N PHE A 52 30.78 -12.74 23.18
CA PHE A 52 30.43 -11.85 24.30
C PHE A 52 29.04 -11.23 24.13
N GLY A 53 28.73 -10.70 22.95
CA GLY A 53 27.39 -10.19 22.66
C GLY A 53 26.32 -11.29 22.62
N THR A 54 26.69 -12.51 22.21
CA THR A 54 25.81 -13.67 22.33
C THR A 54 25.50 -13.98 23.79
N LEU A 55 26.48 -13.93 24.70
CA LEU A 55 26.25 -14.10 26.13
C LEU A 55 25.31 -13.02 26.70
N ILE A 56 25.46 -11.76 26.28
CA ILE A 56 24.58 -10.66 26.70
C ILE A 56 23.14 -10.90 26.25
N LEU A 57 22.93 -11.30 24.99
CA LEU A 57 21.58 -11.41 24.40
C LEU A 57 20.89 -12.75 24.65
N CYS A 58 21.67 -13.82 24.86
CA CYS A 58 21.18 -15.19 24.99
C CYS A 58 21.32 -15.75 26.41
N GLY A 59 22.06 -15.06 27.29
CA GLY A 59 22.36 -15.50 28.64
C GLY A 59 23.14 -16.82 28.67
N ILE A 60 22.97 -17.57 29.76
CA ILE A 60 23.66 -18.86 30.01
C ILE A 60 23.37 -19.90 28.92
N SER A 61 22.32 -19.73 28.12
CA SER A 61 22.02 -20.62 26.99
C SER A 61 23.15 -20.69 25.94
N SER A 62 24.02 -19.68 25.89
CA SER A 62 25.21 -19.68 25.02
C SER A 62 26.41 -20.45 25.58
N PHE A 63 26.29 -20.98 26.80
CA PHE A 63 27.33 -21.76 27.48
C PHE A 63 27.42 -23.20 26.95
N SER A 64 28.65 -23.71 26.92
CA SER A 64 29.01 -25.09 26.64
C SER A 64 29.98 -25.57 27.71
N LEU A 65 29.90 -26.85 28.06
CA LEU A 65 30.85 -27.49 28.96
C LEU A 65 32.21 -27.79 28.28
N ASN A 66 32.27 -27.65 26.96
CA ASN A 66 33.47 -27.89 26.15
C ASN A 66 34.12 -26.56 25.76
N PHE A 67 35.45 -26.48 25.85
CA PHE A 67 36.21 -25.29 25.43
C PHE A 67 36.14 -25.11 23.89
N PRO A 68 35.88 -23.89 23.38
CA PRO A 68 35.60 -22.65 24.12
C PRO A 68 34.22 -22.67 24.78
N PHE A 69 34.15 -22.34 26.07
CA PHE A 69 32.92 -22.43 26.86
C PHE A 69 31.82 -21.46 26.40
N PHE A 70 32.19 -20.44 25.64
CA PHE A 70 31.27 -19.45 25.07
C PHE A 70 31.29 -19.53 23.55
N HIS A 71 30.10 -19.70 22.99
CA HIS A 71 29.91 -19.77 21.55
C HIS A 71 29.20 -18.53 21.04
N SER A 72 29.55 -18.09 19.83
CA SER A 72 28.71 -17.13 19.11
C SER A 72 27.38 -17.77 18.73
N PHE A 73 26.34 -16.96 18.46
CA PHE A 73 25.00 -17.48 18.17
C PHE A 73 24.99 -18.51 17.03
N SER A 74 25.78 -18.28 15.97
CA SER A 74 25.87 -19.18 14.81
C SER A 74 26.51 -20.54 15.10
N GLN A 75 27.32 -20.64 16.16
CA GLN A 75 27.97 -21.88 16.60
C GLN A 75 27.05 -22.73 17.49
N LEU A 76 25.95 -22.18 18.00
CA LEU A 76 24.98 -22.91 18.81
C LEU A 76 24.20 -23.93 17.97
N SER A 77 23.83 -25.04 18.61
CA SER A 77 22.96 -26.05 17.99
C SER A 77 21.65 -25.42 17.52
N LEU A 78 21.05 -26.00 16.48
CA LEU A 78 19.80 -25.48 15.92
C LEU A 78 18.68 -25.42 16.98
N GLN A 79 18.58 -26.41 17.86
CA GLN A 79 17.60 -26.45 18.94
C GLN A 79 17.79 -25.30 19.93
N LYS A 80 19.03 -25.05 20.38
CA LYS A 80 19.35 -23.94 21.28
C LYS A 80 19.02 -22.58 20.64
N ARG A 81 19.39 -22.39 19.37
CA ARG A 81 19.07 -21.15 18.62
C ARG A 81 17.56 -20.91 18.56
N GLN A 82 16.77 -21.96 18.29
CA GLN A 82 15.31 -21.83 18.23
C GLN A 82 14.70 -21.47 19.58
N GLN A 83 15.16 -22.09 20.67
CA GLN A 83 14.70 -21.78 22.03
C GLN A 83 15.01 -20.33 22.42
N ILE A 84 16.21 -19.83 22.08
CA ILE A 84 16.61 -18.44 22.30
C ILE A 84 15.73 -17.47 21.50
N MET A 85 15.48 -17.75 20.21
CA MET A 85 14.61 -16.91 19.39
C MET A 85 13.18 -16.86 19.95
N LEU A 86 12.65 -18.01 20.40
CA LEU A 86 11.33 -18.08 21.02
C LEU A 86 11.29 -17.27 22.33
N SER A 87 12.34 -17.33 23.16
CA SER A 87 12.38 -16.56 24.41
C SER A 87 12.40 -15.04 24.16
N TRP A 88 13.05 -14.57 23.09
CA TRP A 88 12.98 -13.17 22.68
C TRP A 88 11.57 -12.74 22.28
N SER A 89 10.82 -13.59 21.59
CA SER A 89 9.44 -13.31 21.17
C SER A 89 8.46 -13.15 22.34
N LEU A 90 8.74 -13.84 23.46
CA LEU A 90 7.95 -13.85 24.68
C LEU A 90 8.55 -12.98 25.80
N SER A 91 9.62 -12.24 25.49
CA SER A 91 10.38 -11.49 26.48
C SER A 91 9.57 -10.34 27.09
N TYR A 92 9.86 -10.03 28.35
CA TYR A 92 9.39 -8.80 29.00
C TYR A 92 10.08 -7.55 28.42
N PHE A 93 11.30 -7.72 27.87
CA PHE A 93 12.04 -6.62 27.25
C PHE A 93 11.55 -6.35 25.84
N ASN A 94 10.90 -5.20 25.64
CA ASN A 94 10.31 -4.83 24.35
C ASN A 94 11.32 -4.82 23.20
N LEU A 95 12.56 -4.40 23.45
CA LEU A 95 13.63 -4.38 22.43
C LEU A 95 13.95 -5.77 21.87
N LEU A 96 13.90 -6.81 22.71
CA LEU A 96 14.11 -8.19 22.24
C LEU A 96 12.94 -8.68 21.39
N ARG A 97 11.70 -8.28 21.72
CA ARG A 97 10.51 -8.57 20.89
C ARG A 97 10.57 -7.87 19.54
N MET A 98 10.94 -6.59 19.52
CA MET A 98 11.16 -5.81 18.29
C MET A 98 12.23 -6.45 17.41
N PHE A 99 13.35 -6.87 18.02
CA PHE A 99 14.42 -7.56 17.31
C PHE A 99 13.95 -8.88 16.70
N PHE A 100 13.31 -9.75 17.49
CA PHE A 100 12.74 -11.00 17.00
C PHE A 100 11.76 -10.78 15.84
N ARG A 101 10.82 -9.83 16.00
CA ARG A 101 9.83 -9.50 14.97
C ARG A 101 10.51 -9.02 13.69
N SER A 102 11.51 -8.15 13.79
CA SER A 102 12.28 -7.65 12.64
C SER A 102 12.97 -8.78 11.88
N VAL A 103 13.71 -9.64 12.59
CA VAL A 103 14.43 -10.77 11.98
C VAL A 103 13.46 -11.77 11.36
N LYS A 104 12.37 -12.10 12.04
CA LYS A 104 11.30 -12.97 11.51
C LYS A 104 10.75 -12.41 10.20
N LEU A 105 10.37 -11.14 10.21
CA LEU A 105 9.72 -10.47 9.08
C LEU A 105 10.64 -10.45 7.85
N LEU A 106 11.87 -9.94 8.02
CA LEU A 106 12.85 -9.85 6.94
C LEU A 106 13.20 -11.24 6.39
N THR A 107 13.48 -12.20 7.27
CA THR A 107 13.92 -13.54 6.83
C THR A 107 12.83 -14.27 6.06
N LEU A 108 11.59 -14.29 6.57
CA LEU A 108 10.50 -15.03 5.94
C LEU A 108 10.05 -14.36 4.65
N LEU A 109 9.92 -13.04 4.63
CA LEU A 109 9.55 -12.32 3.42
C LEU A 109 10.56 -12.60 2.30
N ILE A 110 11.86 -12.38 2.55
CA ILE A 110 12.92 -12.65 1.57
C ILE A 110 12.87 -14.11 1.11
N PHE A 111 12.75 -15.06 2.04
CA PHE A 111 12.76 -16.47 1.68
C PHE A 111 11.67 -16.83 0.67
N PHE A 112 10.47 -16.24 0.81
CA PHE A 112 9.33 -16.52 -0.06
C PHE A 112 9.19 -15.57 -1.27
N THR A 113 9.94 -14.46 -1.29
CA THR A 113 9.92 -13.50 -2.41
C THR A 113 11.21 -13.46 -3.23
N GLN A 114 12.30 -14.08 -2.76
CA GLN A 114 13.55 -14.18 -3.52
C GLN A 114 13.33 -15.00 -4.80
N LEU A 115 14.10 -14.65 -5.82
CA LEU A 115 14.00 -15.25 -7.16
C LEU A 115 15.36 -15.76 -7.58
N ASN A 116 15.39 -16.91 -8.27
CA ASN A 116 16.56 -17.38 -9.00
C ASN A 116 16.67 -16.66 -10.36
N GLU A 117 17.70 -17.00 -11.14
CA GLU A 117 17.92 -16.46 -12.49
C GLU A 117 16.72 -16.67 -13.45
N ALA A 118 15.91 -17.70 -13.23
CA ALA A 118 14.71 -18.00 -14.01
C ALA A 118 13.46 -17.23 -13.54
N GLN A 119 13.59 -16.31 -12.57
CA GLN A 119 12.49 -15.62 -11.89
C GLN A 119 11.51 -16.57 -11.19
N GLU A 120 12.04 -17.61 -10.58
CA GLU A 120 11.28 -18.60 -9.81
C GLU A 120 11.83 -18.70 -8.38
N ASN A 121 10.98 -19.15 -7.46
CA ASN A 121 11.41 -19.53 -6.13
C ASN A 121 11.27 -21.06 -5.95
N PRO A 122 12.35 -21.78 -5.60
CA PRO A 122 12.31 -23.23 -5.43
C PRO A 122 11.32 -23.74 -4.37
N SER A 123 10.90 -22.88 -3.43
CA SER A 123 9.97 -23.24 -2.36
C SER A 123 8.49 -23.13 -2.75
N TRP A 124 8.15 -22.46 -3.85
CA TRP A 124 6.75 -22.20 -4.21
C TRP A 124 5.96 -23.47 -4.52
N SER A 125 6.56 -24.43 -5.20
CA SER A 125 5.93 -25.72 -5.48
C SER A 125 5.57 -26.48 -4.20
N ALA A 126 6.42 -26.42 -3.17
CA ALA A 126 6.23 -27.10 -1.90
C ALA A 126 5.09 -26.51 -1.04
N ILE A 127 4.64 -25.29 -1.36
CA ILE A 127 3.53 -24.61 -0.67
C ILE A 127 2.28 -24.48 -1.55
N GLY A 128 2.32 -25.05 -2.76
CA GLY A 128 1.24 -24.99 -3.73
C GLY A 128 0.98 -23.59 -4.28
N TYR A 129 2.02 -22.79 -4.48
CA TYR A 129 1.94 -21.45 -5.10
C TYR A 129 2.48 -21.50 -6.53
N SER A 130 1.74 -20.91 -7.47
CA SER A 130 2.06 -20.94 -8.91
C SER A 130 3.03 -19.84 -9.37
N GLY A 131 3.40 -18.89 -8.49
CA GLY A 131 4.23 -17.75 -8.87
C GLY A 131 3.40 -16.59 -9.43
N PRO A 132 3.88 -15.84 -10.44
CA PRO A 132 3.10 -14.80 -11.08
C PRO A 132 1.93 -15.42 -11.85
N ASP A 133 0.93 -14.61 -12.16
CA ASP A 133 -0.29 -15.04 -12.85
C ASP A 133 0.02 -15.95 -14.08
N PRO A 134 -0.40 -17.23 -14.06
CA PRO A 134 -0.07 -18.19 -15.11
C PRO A 134 -0.58 -17.81 -16.50
N GLN A 135 -1.69 -17.07 -16.58
CA GLN A 135 -2.28 -16.65 -17.86
C GLN A 135 -1.53 -15.45 -18.47
N PHE A 136 -0.73 -14.73 -17.67
CA PHE A 136 0.00 -13.54 -18.12
C PHE A 136 1.33 -13.86 -18.80
N LYS A 137 2.11 -14.81 -18.25
CA LYS A 137 3.45 -15.19 -18.75
C LYS A 137 3.49 -15.56 -20.26
N PRO A 138 2.51 -16.31 -20.82
CA PRO A 138 2.50 -16.66 -22.24
C PRO A 138 2.11 -15.49 -23.17
N GLN A 139 1.20 -14.61 -22.73
CA GLN A 139 0.67 -13.51 -23.54
C GLN A 139 1.74 -12.47 -23.88
N LEU A 140 2.64 -12.18 -22.94
CA LEU A 140 3.82 -11.32 -23.19
C LEU A 140 4.79 -11.95 -24.20
N LYS A 141 5.12 -13.23 -24.05
CA LYS A 141 6.09 -13.92 -24.93
C LYS A 141 5.61 -13.97 -26.38
N ASN A 142 4.34 -14.32 -26.60
CA ASN A 142 3.78 -14.47 -27.95
C ASN A 142 3.64 -13.13 -28.70
N HIS A 143 3.44 -12.01 -27.99
CA HIS A 143 3.31 -10.69 -28.61
C HIS A 143 4.65 -10.12 -29.07
N PHE A 144 5.73 -10.30 -28.29
CA PHE A 144 7.07 -9.85 -28.68
C PHE A 144 7.70 -10.75 -29.75
N SER A 145 7.39 -12.05 -29.79
CA SER A 145 7.85 -12.95 -30.88
C SER A 145 7.19 -12.63 -32.22
N HIS A 146 5.97 -12.10 -32.23
CA HIS A 146 5.29 -11.66 -33.46
C HIS A 146 5.80 -10.31 -33.99
N LYS A 147 6.37 -9.44 -33.13
CA LYS A 147 7.00 -8.18 -33.56
C LYS A 147 8.42 -8.38 -34.12
N THR A 148 9.18 -9.37 -33.65
CA THR A 148 10.52 -9.68 -34.19
C THR A 148 10.52 -10.53 -35.46
N SER A 149 9.36 -11.03 -35.91
CA SER A 149 9.22 -11.84 -37.13
C SER A 149 8.58 -11.11 -38.32
N LYS A 150 8.28 -9.81 -38.19
CA LYS A 150 7.74 -8.95 -39.27
C LYS A 150 8.70 -7.86 -39.78
N GLU A 151 10.01 -8.01 -39.57
CA GLU A 151 11.02 -7.27 -40.35
C GLU A 151 11.55 -8.17 -41.48
N GLY A 152 10.73 -8.37 -42.50
CA GLY A 152 11.16 -9.18 -43.65
C GLY A 152 10.01 -9.72 -44.49
N GLU A 153 9.06 -8.89 -44.91
CA GLU A 153 8.30 -9.13 -46.15
C GLU A 153 7.53 -7.85 -46.54
N GLN A 154 7.79 -7.36 -47.75
CA GLN A 154 7.11 -6.21 -48.36
C GLN A 154 5.65 -6.56 -48.59
N TYR A 155 4.70 -5.85 -47.98
CA TYR A 155 3.35 -5.70 -48.53
C TYR A 155 2.72 -4.35 -48.18
N GLU A 156 1.90 -3.92 -49.12
CA GLU A 156 1.36 -2.59 -49.39
C GLU A 156 0.51 -1.96 -48.28
N HIS A 157 0.48 -0.63 -48.32
CA HIS A 157 -0.42 0.26 -47.59
C HIS A 157 -1.86 -0.28 -47.50
N LYS A 158 -2.26 -0.63 -46.28
CA LYS A 158 -3.63 -0.43 -45.81
C LYS A 158 -3.58 0.39 -44.52
N ASP A 159 -4.13 1.59 -44.60
CA ASP A 159 -4.48 2.41 -43.45
C ASP A 159 -5.43 1.63 -42.54
N ASN A 160 -4.92 1.05 -41.46
CA ASN A 160 -5.73 0.49 -40.38
C ASN A 160 -5.33 1.20 -39.08
N ASN A 161 -6.23 2.04 -38.58
CA ASN A 161 -6.15 2.65 -37.24
C ASN A 161 -6.27 1.61 -36.11
N ASP A 162 -6.53 0.33 -36.41
CA ASP A 162 -6.78 -0.71 -35.40
C ASP A 162 -5.48 -1.18 -34.70
N ASP A 163 -4.33 -1.18 -35.38
CA ASP A 163 -3.08 -1.69 -34.79
C ASP A 163 -2.51 -0.78 -33.69
N ASP A 164 -2.74 0.54 -33.79
CA ASP A 164 -2.31 1.52 -32.77
C ASP A 164 -3.21 1.45 -31.52
N ASP A 165 -4.52 1.25 -31.69
CA ASP A 165 -5.47 1.11 -30.57
C ASP A 165 -5.18 -0.16 -29.76
N TYR A 166 -4.89 -1.29 -30.42
CA TYR A 166 -4.49 -2.53 -29.74
C TYR A 166 -3.14 -2.40 -29.01
N ALA A 167 -2.17 -1.68 -29.58
CA ALA A 167 -0.88 -1.44 -28.93
C ALA A 167 -1.03 -0.53 -27.68
N GLU A 168 -1.91 0.47 -27.73
CA GLU A 168 -2.23 1.33 -26.58
C GLU A 168 -2.96 0.58 -25.47
N GLU A 169 -3.88 -0.32 -25.82
CA GLU A 169 -4.53 -1.19 -24.82
C GLU A 169 -3.50 -2.05 -24.06
N ILE A 170 -2.42 -2.49 -24.71
CA ILE A 170 -1.40 -3.34 -24.08
C ILE A 170 -0.40 -2.55 -23.22
N ILE A 171 -0.04 -1.33 -23.62
CA ILE A 171 0.91 -0.48 -22.85
C ILE A 171 0.19 0.25 -21.70
N GLY A 172 -1.13 0.42 -21.82
CA GLY A 172 -1.97 1.09 -20.85
C GLY A 172 -2.22 2.56 -21.21
N PRO A 173 -3.32 3.13 -20.71
CA PRO A 173 -3.93 4.33 -21.29
C PRO A 173 -3.17 5.63 -21.02
N LEU A 174 -2.15 5.61 -20.15
CA LEU A 174 -1.42 6.81 -19.77
C LEU A 174 -0.17 7.08 -20.61
N ASN A 175 0.25 6.12 -21.45
CA ASN A 175 1.56 6.16 -22.12
C ASN A 175 1.83 7.48 -22.85
N LYS A 176 0.83 8.01 -23.56
CA LYS A 176 0.90 9.28 -24.30
C LYS A 176 1.02 10.54 -23.42
N GLY A 177 0.73 10.46 -22.12
CA GLY A 177 0.79 11.59 -21.19
C GLY A 177 1.93 11.53 -20.18
N ILE A 178 2.75 10.48 -20.21
CA ILE A 178 3.93 10.33 -19.34
C ILE A 178 5.12 11.10 -19.93
N VAL A 179 5.76 11.91 -19.10
CA VAL A 179 7.04 12.55 -19.44
C VAL A 179 8.17 11.83 -18.71
N HIS A 180 9.03 11.15 -19.46
CA HIS A 180 10.17 10.43 -18.89
C HIS A 180 11.30 11.37 -18.47
N LEU A 181 11.69 11.30 -17.20
CA LEU A 181 12.72 12.18 -16.63
C LEU A 181 14.16 11.65 -16.74
N ASN A 182 14.37 10.54 -17.45
CA ASN A 182 15.70 9.94 -17.64
C ASN A 182 16.52 10.63 -18.75
N TYR A 183 16.03 11.73 -19.28
CA TYR A 183 16.66 12.49 -20.37
C TYR A 183 17.24 13.81 -19.85
N PRO A 184 18.18 14.45 -20.57
CA PRO A 184 18.65 15.78 -20.24
C PRO A 184 17.51 16.81 -20.12
N PRO A 185 17.66 17.85 -19.27
CA PRO A 185 16.64 18.89 -19.07
C PRO A 185 16.11 19.53 -20.36
N ASN A 186 16.95 19.71 -21.39
CA ASN A 186 16.50 20.27 -22.68
C ASN A 186 15.45 19.38 -23.37
N ILE A 187 15.64 18.05 -23.37
CA ILE A 187 14.71 17.11 -23.99
C ILE A 187 13.39 17.05 -23.21
N ILE A 188 13.48 17.09 -21.88
CA ILE A 188 12.31 17.16 -21.00
C ILE A 188 11.53 18.45 -21.30
N ALA A 189 12.22 19.58 -21.42
CA ALA A 189 11.61 20.86 -21.73
C ALA A 189 10.92 20.87 -23.10
N ASP A 190 11.55 20.31 -24.14
CA ASP A 190 10.96 20.21 -25.48
C ASP A 190 9.72 19.33 -25.48
N THR A 191 9.75 18.21 -24.76
CA THR A 191 8.58 17.34 -24.57
C THR A 191 7.43 18.11 -23.91
N LEU A 192 7.71 18.80 -22.81
CA LEU A 192 6.69 19.60 -22.10
C LEU A 192 6.14 20.75 -22.95
N ARG A 193 6.95 21.38 -23.80
CA ARG A 193 6.48 22.39 -24.77
C ARG A 193 5.51 21.79 -25.79
N GLN A 194 5.73 20.55 -26.23
CA GLN A 194 4.79 19.84 -27.11
C GLN A 194 3.44 19.58 -26.43
N PHE A 195 3.42 19.35 -25.11
CA PHE A 195 2.18 19.32 -24.31
C PHE A 195 1.54 20.71 -24.08
N GLY A 196 2.19 21.78 -24.57
CA GLY A 196 1.72 23.16 -24.47
C GLY A 196 2.03 23.84 -23.15
N PHE A 197 3.03 23.37 -22.39
CA PHE A 197 3.55 24.07 -21.22
C PHE A 197 4.62 25.09 -21.62
N PHE A 198 4.66 26.22 -20.92
CA PHE A 198 5.79 27.14 -21.02
C PHE A 198 6.92 26.65 -20.12
N VAL A 199 8.11 26.43 -20.70
CA VAL A 199 9.26 25.89 -19.99
C VAL A 199 10.51 26.71 -20.28
N SER A 200 11.18 27.17 -19.21
CA SER A 200 12.50 27.75 -19.28
C SER A 200 13.56 26.80 -18.72
N VAL A 201 14.73 26.78 -19.35
CA VAL A 201 15.86 25.93 -18.96
C VAL A 201 17.03 26.82 -18.55
N THR A 202 17.58 26.59 -17.37
CA THR A 202 18.74 27.35 -16.90
C THR A 202 20.03 26.72 -17.45
N GLN A 203 20.76 27.45 -18.30
CA GLN A 203 22.06 27.00 -18.79
C GLN A 203 23.07 26.87 -17.65
N ARG A 204 23.70 25.70 -17.57
CA ARG A 204 24.64 25.37 -16.49
C ARG A 204 25.93 26.19 -16.60
N LYS A 205 26.25 26.96 -15.57
CA LYS A 205 27.60 27.51 -15.39
C LYS A 205 28.49 26.47 -14.67
N PRO A 206 29.77 26.28 -15.04
CA PRO A 206 30.61 25.16 -14.57
C PRO A 206 30.82 25.01 -13.06
N LYS A 207 30.43 26.01 -12.24
CA LYS A 207 30.68 26.07 -10.79
C LYS A 207 29.43 26.21 -9.91
N VAL A 208 28.22 26.18 -10.47
CA VAL A 208 26.97 26.39 -9.71
C VAL A 208 26.20 25.08 -9.61
N SER A 209 25.88 24.65 -8.38
CA SER A 209 24.94 23.56 -8.14
C SER A 209 23.50 24.06 -8.32
N TYR A 210 22.64 23.25 -8.93
CA TYR A 210 21.22 23.57 -9.00
C TYR A 210 20.65 23.63 -7.59
N ASN A 211 19.95 24.72 -7.28
CA ASN A 211 19.29 24.97 -6.01
C ASN A 211 17.98 25.73 -6.27
N LEU A 212 17.18 25.98 -5.23
CA LEU A 212 15.91 26.72 -5.36
C LEU A 212 16.07 28.09 -6.04
N SER A 213 17.20 28.79 -5.84
CA SER A 213 17.49 30.08 -6.49
C SER A 213 17.94 29.96 -7.94
N HIS A 214 18.39 28.78 -8.36
CA HIS A 214 18.87 28.48 -9.72
C HIS A 214 18.39 27.09 -10.14
N PRO A 215 17.08 26.90 -10.40
CA PRO A 215 16.54 25.61 -10.80
C PRO A 215 17.00 25.22 -12.21
N SER A 216 17.12 23.92 -12.49
CA SER A 216 17.47 23.44 -13.83
C SER A 216 16.35 23.68 -14.85
N LEU A 217 15.10 23.57 -14.40
CA LEU A 217 13.88 23.76 -15.18
C LEU A 217 12.86 24.60 -14.40
N VAL A 218 12.19 25.53 -15.09
CA VAL A 218 10.98 26.20 -14.58
C VAL A 218 9.84 25.98 -15.55
N ILE A 219 8.75 25.37 -15.06
CA ILE A 219 7.56 24.99 -15.83
C ILE A 219 6.38 25.84 -15.36
N GLN A 220 5.64 26.47 -16.27
CA GLN A 220 4.44 27.25 -15.91
C GLN A 220 3.18 26.49 -16.32
N CYS A 221 2.20 26.46 -15.42
CA CYS A 221 0.90 25.82 -15.63
C CYS A 221 -0.22 26.56 -14.89
N ASP A 222 -1.48 26.18 -15.14
CA ASP A 222 -2.60 26.70 -14.36
C ASP A 222 -2.63 26.05 -12.97
N ALA A 223 -2.48 24.72 -12.93
CA ALA A 223 -2.50 23.95 -11.70
C ALA A 223 -1.38 22.90 -11.66
N VAL A 224 -0.74 22.77 -10.50
CA VAL A 224 0.18 21.66 -10.22
C VAL A 224 -0.46 20.75 -9.17
N VAL A 225 -0.44 19.44 -9.43
CA VAL A 225 -0.94 18.41 -8.52
C VAL A 225 0.23 17.54 -8.07
N VAL A 226 0.47 17.48 -6.76
CA VAL A 226 1.57 16.71 -6.16
C VAL A 226 1.03 15.40 -5.59
N GLY A 227 1.27 14.31 -6.31
CA GLY A 227 0.76 12.97 -6.03
C GLY A 227 -0.37 12.61 -6.99
N SER A 228 -0.25 11.47 -7.67
CA SER A 228 -1.20 11.00 -8.69
C SER A 228 -2.23 9.98 -8.15
N GLY A 229 -2.27 9.81 -6.83
CA GLY A 229 -3.10 8.85 -6.11
C GLY A 229 -4.60 9.09 -6.23
N SER A 230 -5.39 8.40 -5.39
CA SER A 230 -6.85 8.45 -5.43
C SER A 230 -7.42 9.88 -5.47
N GLY A 231 -6.95 10.79 -4.62
CA GLY A 231 -7.45 12.17 -4.63
C GLY A 231 -6.82 13.05 -5.71
N GLY A 232 -5.48 13.04 -5.84
CA GLY A 232 -4.78 13.87 -6.81
C GLY A 232 -5.14 13.56 -8.27
N GLY A 233 -5.35 12.28 -8.60
CA GLY A 233 -5.83 11.87 -9.92
C GLY A 233 -7.18 12.47 -10.28
N VAL A 234 -8.13 12.50 -9.34
CA VAL A 234 -9.46 13.11 -9.53
C VAL A 234 -9.34 14.59 -9.82
N VAL A 235 -8.61 15.33 -8.97
CA VAL A 235 -8.43 16.78 -9.16
C VAL A 235 -7.78 17.06 -10.51
N ALA A 236 -6.71 16.34 -10.85
CA ALA A 236 -6.03 16.52 -12.12
C ALA A 236 -6.96 16.27 -13.33
N GLY A 237 -7.70 15.16 -13.31
CA GLY A 237 -8.62 14.79 -14.38
C GLY A 237 -9.75 15.81 -14.58
N VAL A 238 -10.37 16.26 -13.48
CA VAL A 238 -11.43 17.28 -13.52
C VAL A 238 -10.92 18.60 -14.09
N LEU A 239 -9.76 19.09 -13.62
CA LEU A 239 -9.19 20.35 -14.07
C LEU A 239 -8.75 20.30 -15.54
N ALA A 240 -8.09 19.21 -15.96
CA ALA A 240 -7.61 19.04 -17.32
C ALA A 240 -8.77 18.92 -18.33
N LYS A 241 -9.83 18.19 -17.97
CA LYS A 241 -11.08 18.09 -18.76
C LYS A 241 -11.79 19.44 -18.88
N ALA A 242 -11.68 20.30 -17.87
CA ALA A 242 -12.21 21.67 -17.92
C ALA A 242 -11.34 22.65 -18.76
N GLY A 243 -10.24 22.18 -19.36
CA GLY A 243 -9.42 22.97 -20.28
C GLY A 243 -8.24 23.70 -19.64
N TYR A 244 -7.91 23.43 -18.37
CA TYR A 244 -6.76 24.03 -17.70
C TYR A 244 -5.48 23.24 -17.93
N LYS A 245 -4.33 23.93 -18.00
CA LYS A 245 -3.02 23.27 -18.09
C LYS A 245 -2.61 22.69 -16.74
N VAL A 246 -2.58 21.37 -16.63
CA VAL A 246 -2.35 20.63 -15.37
C VAL A 246 -1.08 19.80 -15.44
N LEU A 247 -0.17 20.02 -14.49
CA LEU A 247 1.02 19.19 -14.33
C LEU A 247 0.88 18.29 -13.09
N VAL A 248 1.03 16.98 -13.27
CA VAL A 248 0.99 16.00 -12.17
C VAL A 248 2.40 15.52 -11.84
N LEU A 249 2.83 15.68 -10.59
CA LEU A 249 4.12 15.20 -10.09
C LEU A 249 3.91 13.93 -9.27
N GLU A 250 4.65 12.86 -9.56
CA GLU A 250 4.57 11.58 -8.84
C GLU A 250 5.97 11.08 -8.48
N LYS A 251 6.16 10.71 -7.20
CA LYS A 251 7.44 10.16 -6.72
C LYS A 251 7.66 8.73 -7.22
N GLY A 252 6.58 7.96 -7.30
CA GLY A 252 6.60 6.60 -7.83
C GLY A 252 6.82 6.55 -9.33
N ASN A 253 7.11 5.35 -9.83
CA ASN A 253 7.22 5.11 -11.26
C ASN A 253 5.84 4.79 -11.90
N TYR A 254 5.72 4.97 -13.21
CA TYR A 254 4.62 4.41 -13.99
C TYR A 254 4.96 2.98 -14.42
N TYR A 255 4.13 2.03 -14.02
CA TYR A 255 4.21 0.63 -14.46
C TYR A 255 3.07 0.36 -15.43
N ALA A 256 3.39 0.43 -16.72
CA ALA A 256 2.54 -0.04 -17.80
C ALA A 256 2.12 -1.49 -17.58
N ARG A 257 0.97 -1.89 -18.14
CA ARG A 257 0.40 -3.24 -17.96
C ARG A 257 1.39 -4.36 -18.34
N ASN A 258 2.16 -4.14 -19.41
CA ASN A 258 3.21 -5.05 -19.87
C ASN A 258 4.49 -5.07 -19.01
N ASN A 259 4.69 -4.06 -18.17
CA ASN A 259 5.86 -3.90 -17.30
C ASN A 259 5.59 -4.32 -15.85
N LEU A 260 4.38 -4.80 -15.54
CA LEU A 260 4.05 -5.35 -14.23
C LEU A 260 4.75 -6.69 -14.02
N SER A 261 5.43 -6.85 -12.88
CA SER A 261 6.08 -8.12 -12.54
C SER A 261 5.08 -9.20 -12.14
N LEU A 262 4.00 -8.81 -11.43
CA LEU A 262 3.07 -9.71 -10.72
C LEU A 262 3.77 -10.69 -9.77
N LEU A 263 5.01 -10.38 -9.40
CA LEU A 263 5.82 -11.09 -8.42
C LEU A 263 5.82 -10.26 -7.14
N GLU A 264 5.54 -10.91 -6.01
CA GLU A 264 5.32 -10.21 -4.73
C GLU A 264 6.51 -9.34 -4.32
N GLY A 265 7.73 -9.89 -4.29
CA GLY A 265 8.94 -9.14 -3.91
C GLY A 265 9.20 -7.92 -4.79
N PRO A 266 9.35 -8.10 -6.12
CA PRO A 266 9.52 -6.97 -7.04
C PRO A 266 8.38 -5.96 -6.98
N SER A 267 7.13 -6.39 -6.84
CA SER A 267 5.97 -5.47 -6.76
C SER A 267 5.99 -4.64 -5.46
N LEU A 268 6.37 -5.24 -4.33
CA LEU A 268 6.57 -4.51 -3.07
C LEU A 268 7.68 -3.45 -3.20
N ASP A 269 8.80 -3.79 -3.83
CA ASP A 269 9.92 -2.86 -4.07
C ASP A 269 9.53 -1.71 -5.01
N GLN A 270 8.75 -2.00 -6.03
CA GLN A 270 8.45 -1.10 -7.13
C GLN A 270 7.25 -0.17 -6.85
N MET A 271 6.22 -0.68 -6.17
CA MET A 271 4.90 -0.05 -6.11
C MET A 271 4.44 0.32 -4.71
N TYR A 272 5.18 -0.04 -3.65
CA TYR A 272 4.82 0.29 -2.28
C TYR A 272 5.82 1.26 -1.64
N LEU A 273 5.31 2.14 -0.79
CA LEU A 273 6.11 3.05 0.02
C LEU A 273 7.04 2.24 0.93
N SER A 274 8.30 2.67 1.03
CA SER A 274 9.34 2.01 1.83
C SER A 274 9.51 0.52 1.48
N ASN A 275 9.32 0.17 0.20
CA ASN A 275 9.44 -1.18 -0.35
C ASN A 275 8.51 -2.20 0.34
N GLY A 276 7.39 -1.75 0.93
CA GLY A 276 6.46 -2.57 1.71
C GLY A 276 6.87 -2.81 3.18
N PHE A 277 7.95 -2.18 3.66
CA PHE A 277 8.47 -2.34 5.03
C PHE A 277 8.16 -1.16 5.95
N LEU A 278 6.92 -0.66 5.91
CA LEU A 278 6.54 0.49 6.72
C LEU A 278 5.85 0.05 8.01
N SER A 279 6.18 0.67 9.14
CA SER A 279 5.54 0.41 10.43
C SER A 279 5.47 1.66 11.30
N THR A 280 4.68 1.60 12.37
CA THR A 280 4.80 2.55 13.49
C THR A 280 6.17 2.39 14.17
N GLU A 281 6.61 3.43 14.90
CA GLU A 281 7.94 3.48 15.53
C GLU A 281 8.18 2.35 16.55
N ASP A 282 7.12 1.92 17.22
CA ASP A 282 7.10 0.79 18.15
C ASP A 282 6.94 -0.58 17.46
N MET A 283 6.78 -0.59 16.13
CA MET A 283 6.48 -1.73 15.27
C MET A 283 5.12 -2.42 15.55
N SER A 284 4.21 -1.80 16.31
CA SER A 284 2.91 -2.41 16.64
C SER A 284 2.06 -2.65 15.40
N VAL A 285 1.95 -1.64 14.53
CA VAL A 285 1.16 -1.69 13.29
C VAL A 285 2.09 -1.74 12.07
N LEU A 286 1.89 -2.76 11.23
CA LEU A 286 2.50 -2.85 9.90
C LEU A 286 1.62 -2.10 8.89
N LEU A 287 2.23 -1.24 8.08
CA LEU A 287 1.53 -0.33 7.16
C LEU A 287 1.84 -0.68 5.71
N LEU A 288 0.81 -0.67 4.87
CA LEU A 288 0.93 -0.71 3.42
C LEU A 288 0.40 0.58 2.82
N ALA A 289 1.20 1.21 1.96
CA ALA A 289 0.83 2.40 1.20
C ALA A 289 1.44 2.31 -0.21
N GLY A 290 0.70 2.73 -1.24
CA GLY A 290 1.17 2.72 -2.62
C GLY A 290 2.16 3.86 -2.92
N SER A 291 3.13 3.60 -3.80
CA SER A 291 4.15 4.52 -4.28
C SER A 291 4.46 4.29 -5.77
N ALA A 292 3.43 4.42 -6.60
CA ALA A 292 3.48 4.34 -8.06
C ALA A 292 2.51 5.39 -8.64
N VAL A 293 2.54 5.61 -9.96
CA VAL A 293 1.46 6.37 -10.61
C VAL A 293 0.11 5.74 -10.28
N GLY A 294 -0.84 6.56 -9.83
CA GLY A 294 -2.13 6.13 -9.28
C GLY A 294 -2.14 5.78 -7.79
N GLY A 295 -0.98 5.82 -7.12
CA GLY A 295 -0.82 5.67 -5.68
C GLY A 295 -1.43 4.40 -5.11
N GLY A 296 -2.12 4.52 -3.98
CA GLY A 296 -2.81 3.37 -3.34
C GLY A 296 -3.85 2.70 -4.23
N SER A 297 -4.48 3.41 -5.18
CA SER A 297 -5.48 2.81 -6.08
C SER A 297 -4.87 1.80 -7.07
N ALA A 298 -3.57 1.90 -7.34
CA ALA A 298 -2.84 0.95 -8.18
C ALA A 298 -2.77 -0.44 -7.52
N VAL A 299 -2.54 -0.48 -6.20
CA VAL A 299 -2.20 -1.69 -5.42
C VAL A 299 -3.29 -2.13 -4.43
N ASN A 300 -4.44 -1.45 -4.38
CA ASN A 300 -5.52 -1.81 -3.47
C ASN A 300 -6.33 -3.04 -3.92
N TRP A 301 -7.23 -3.45 -3.05
CA TRP A 301 -8.05 -4.67 -3.11
C TRP A 301 -9.46 -4.46 -3.70
N SER A 302 -9.65 -3.46 -4.56
CA SER A 302 -10.88 -3.15 -5.32
C SER A 302 -12.15 -2.72 -4.54
N ALA A 303 -12.20 -2.92 -3.22
CA ALA A 303 -13.35 -2.52 -2.40
C ALA A 303 -13.69 -1.02 -2.56
N SER A 304 -14.93 -0.75 -2.93
CA SER A 304 -15.45 0.55 -3.37
C SER A 304 -16.75 0.92 -2.65
N ILE A 305 -16.69 0.89 -1.31
CA ILE A 305 -17.83 1.18 -0.44
C ILE A 305 -18.03 2.70 -0.37
N LYS A 306 -19.27 3.19 -0.56
CA LYS A 306 -19.63 4.61 -0.38
C LYS A 306 -19.39 5.05 1.09
N THR A 307 -19.22 6.35 1.32
CA THR A 307 -19.13 6.87 2.70
C THR A 307 -20.39 6.45 3.47
N PRO A 308 -20.25 5.78 4.63
CA PRO A 308 -21.40 5.37 5.41
C PRO A 308 -22.22 6.57 5.87
N LYS A 309 -23.54 6.47 5.83
CA LYS A 309 -24.45 7.58 6.19
C LYS A 309 -24.22 8.10 7.60
N HIS A 310 -23.96 7.21 8.56
CA HIS A 310 -23.69 7.62 9.95
C HIS A 310 -22.38 8.40 10.08
N VAL A 311 -21.39 8.15 9.20
CA VAL A 311 -20.14 8.92 9.16
C VAL A 311 -20.37 10.30 8.54
N CYS A 312 -21.12 10.39 7.44
CA CYS A 312 -21.50 11.69 6.87
C CYS A 312 -22.20 12.56 7.91
N LYS A 313 -23.18 11.96 8.62
CA LYS A 313 -23.92 12.63 9.68
C LYS A 313 -23.02 13.05 10.83
N GLU A 314 -22.12 12.18 11.28
CA GLU A 314 -21.14 12.53 12.32
C GLU A 314 -20.23 13.70 11.90
N TRP A 315 -19.74 13.70 10.65
CA TRP A 315 -18.91 14.79 10.14
C TRP A 315 -19.69 16.10 9.98
N CYS A 316 -20.95 16.04 9.57
CA CYS A 316 -21.84 17.21 9.52
C CYS A 316 -22.13 17.74 10.94
N ASP A 317 -22.71 16.90 11.80
CA ASP A 317 -23.24 17.32 13.11
C ASP A 317 -22.14 17.62 14.14
N SER A 318 -21.08 16.81 14.21
CA SER A 318 -20.05 16.92 15.27
C SER A 318 -18.83 17.73 14.86
N TYR A 319 -18.58 17.89 13.55
CA TYR A 319 -17.45 18.66 13.02
C TYR A 319 -17.89 19.89 12.21
N GLU A 320 -19.21 20.15 12.12
CA GLU A 320 -19.80 21.30 11.42
C GLU A 320 -19.45 21.34 9.92
N LEU A 321 -19.25 20.17 9.31
CA LEU A 321 -18.88 20.04 7.90
C LEU A 321 -20.12 19.76 7.06
N GLU A 322 -20.92 20.81 6.84
CA GLU A 322 -22.17 20.79 6.05
C GLU A 322 -22.00 20.16 4.65
N LEU A 323 -20.78 20.23 4.09
CA LEU A 323 -20.41 19.56 2.85
C LEU A 323 -20.92 18.11 2.78
N PHE A 324 -20.82 17.33 3.86
CA PHE A 324 -21.10 15.88 3.82
C PHE A 324 -22.57 15.50 3.76
N GLU A 325 -23.48 16.46 3.96
CA GLU A 325 -24.92 16.31 3.72
C GLU A 325 -25.42 17.22 2.57
N SER A 326 -24.49 17.86 1.84
CA SER A 326 -24.82 18.70 0.69
C SER A 326 -25.07 17.92 -0.60
N GLU A 327 -25.83 18.53 -1.51
CA GLU A 327 -26.06 18.00 -2.87
C GLU A 327 -24.75 17.77 -3.64
N LEU A 328 -23.75 18.64 -3.43
CA LEU A 328 -22.44 18.52 -4.07
C LEU A 328 -21.73 17.22 -3.69
N TYR A 329 -21.81 16.79 -2.43
CA TYR A 329 -21.15 15.56 -1.99
C TYR A 329 -21.90 14.31 -2.48
N GLU A 330 -23.23 14.38 -2.54
CA GLU A 330 -24.03 13.32 -3.16
C GLU A 330 -23.73 13.18 -4.67
N GLU A 331 -23.64 14.29 -5.39
CA GLU A 331 -23.20 14.31 -6.79
C GLU A 331 -21.81 13.70 -6.93
N ALA A 332 -20.85 14.15 -6.11
CA ALA A 332 -19.48 13.65 -6.11
C ALA A 332 -19.43 12.12 -5.92
N MET A 333 -20.24 11.58 -4.99
CA MET A 333 -20.38 10.15 -4.78
C MET A 333 -20.86 9.41 -6.02
N ASN A 334 -21.88 9.93 -6.69
CA ASN A 334 -22.47 9.31 -7.86
C ASN A 334 -21.50 9.35 -9.06
N VAL A 335 -20.91 10.51 -9.35
CA VAL A 335 -19.93 10.67 -10.43
C VAL A 335 -18.71 9.76 -10.23
N VAL A 336 -18.19 9.68 -8.99
CA VAL A 336 -17.05 8.81 -8.67
C VAL A 336 -17.41 7.33 -8.86
N CYS A 337 -18.53 6.87 -8.32
CA CYS A 337 -18.96 5.49 -8.47
C CYS A 337 -19.18 5.11 -9.93
N GLU A 338 -19.80 5.99 -10.73
CA GLU A 338 -20.01 5.79 -12.17
C GLU A 338 -18.68 5.73 -12.92
N LYS A 339 -17.78 6.70 -12.70
CA LYS A 339 -16.48 6.76 -13.36
C LYS A 339 -15.63 5.51 -13.08
N MET A 340 -15.68 5.03 -11.84
CA MET A 340 -14.99 3.80 -11.41
C MET A 340 -15.70 2.52 -11.83
N GLY A 341 -16.93 2.60 -12.36
CA GLY A 341 -17.75 1.43 -12.70
C GLY A 341 -18.02 0.54 -11.49
N VAL A 342 -18.36 1.15 -10.35
CA VAL A 342 -18.62 0.41 -9.10
C VAL A 342 -19.86 -0.46 -9.25
N GLN A 343 -19.72 -1.74 -8.93
CA GLN A 343 -20.77 -2.76 -9.09
C GLN A 343 -20.67 -3.83 -7.97
N CYS A 344 -21.73 -4.58 -7.69
CA CYS A 344 -21.79 -5.54 -6.57
C CYS A 344 -21.96 -7.01 -6.98
N ASP A 345 -22.13 -7.27 -8.28
CA ASP A 345 -22.27 -8.60 -8.86
C ASP A 345 -20.93 -9.34 -8.89
N ILE A 346 -21.01 -10.65 -8.70
CA ILE A 346 -19.89 -11.56 -8.68
C ILE A 346 -20.33 -12.84 -9.39
N GLU A 347 -19.61 -13.23 -10.44
CA GLU A 347 -19.86 -14.51 -11.11
C GLU A 347 -19.25 -15.67 -10.32
N GLU A 348 -18.02 -15.47 -9.82
CA GLU A 348 -17.30 -16.46 -9.04
C GLU A 348 -16.52 -15.80 -7.89
N GLU A 349 -16.64 -16.36 -6.69
CA GLU A 349 -15.92 -15.89 -5.50
C GLU A 349 -14.60 -16.64 -5.28
N GLY A 350 -13.60 -15.93 -4.78
CA GLY A 350 -12.34 -16.53 -4.36
C GLY A 350 -12.46 -17.25 -3.02
N PHE A 351 -11.57 -18.21 -2.79
CA PHE A 351 -11.57 -19.13 -1.64
C PHE A 351 -11.82 -18.48 -0.28
N ASN A 352 -11.09 -17.41 0.06
CA ASN A 352 -11.25 -16.76 1.38
C ASN A 352 -12.66 -16.16 1.55
N ASN A 353 -13.19 -15.54 0.50
CA ASN A 353 -14.48 -14.84 0.55
C ASN A 353 -15.64 -15.84 0.69
N GLU A 354 -15.57 -16.97 -0.02
CA GLU A 354 -16.55 -18.04 0.13
C GLU A 354 -16.55 -18.62 1.55
N ILE A 355 -15.37 -18.79 2.15
CA ILE A 355 -15.25 -19.26 3.54
C ILE A 355 -15.90 -18.28 4.50
N LEU A 356 -15.63 -16.98 4.34
CA LEU A 356 -16.30 -15.94 5.12
C LEU A 356 -17.82 -16.03 4.93
N ARG A 357 -18.30 -16.13 3.69
CA ARG A 357 -19.73 -16.18 3.40
C ARG A 357 -20.41 -17.40 3.99
N LYS A 358 -19.87 -18.58 3.73
CA LYS A 358 -20.40 -19.84 4.28
C LYS A 358 -20.41 -19.80 5.80
N GLY A 359 -19.29 -19.42 6.42
CA GLY A 359 -19.20 -19.34 7.88
C GLY A 359 -20.19 -18.33 8.48
N CYS A 360 -20.43 -17.21 7.83
CA CYS A 360 -21.48 -16.27 8.24
C CYS A 360 -22.89 -16.86 8.09
N GLN A 361 -23.19 -17.52 6.97
CA GLN A 361 -24.50 -18.14 6.72
C GLN A 361 -24.83 -19.21 7.76
N GLU A 362 -23.89 -20.11 8.06
CA GLU A 362 -24.05 -21.17 9.07
C GLU A 362 -24.26 -20.59 10.48
N MET A 363 -23.62 -19.45 10.79
CA MET A 363 -23.76 -18.77 12.08
C MET A 363 -24.98 -17.83 12.17
N GLY A 364 -25.71 -17.63 11.06
CA GLY A 364 -26.78 -16.63 10.98
C GLY A 364 -26.28 -15.17 11.07
N TYR A 365 -25.01 -14.91 10.74
CA TYR A 365 -24.44 -13.57 10.72
C TYR A 365 -24.75 -12.84 9.40
N PRO A 366 -24.96 -11.51 9.44
CA PRO A 366 -25.18 -10.73 8.23
C PRO A 366 -23.95 -10.81 7.32
N VAL A 367 -24.16 -11.14 6.05
CA VAL A 367 -23.11 -11.12 5.03
C VAL A 367 -23.64 -10.49 3.75
N SER A 368 -22.81 -9.66 3.12
CA SER A 368 -23.16 -8.95 1.90
C SER A 368 -21.98 -8.93 0.92
N ASN A 369 -22.29 -8.68 -0.35
CA ASN A 369 -21.27 -8.42 -1.34
C ASN A 369 -20.62 -7.06 -1.07
N ILE A 370 -19.32 -6.97 -1.27
CA ILE A 370 -18.60 -5.70 -1.29
C ILE A 370 -18.76 -5.09 -2.70
N PRO A 371 -19.18 -3.82 -2.84
CA PRO A 371 -19.10 -3.11 -4.11
C PRO A 371 -17.64 -2.99 -4.58
N ARG A 372 -17.37 -3.26 -5.85
CA ARG A 372 -16.01 -3.29 -6.43
C ARG A 372 -15.92 -2.43 -7.69
N ASN A 373 -14.75 -1.87 -7.95
CA ASN A 373 -14.41 -1.17 -9.19
C ASN A 373 -13.80 -2.13 -10.24
N ALA A 374 -14.37 -3.32 -10.37
CA ALA A 374 -13.95 -4.34 -11.32
C ALA A 374 -15.19 -5.06 -11.87
N PRO A 375 -15.14 -5.60 -13.10
CA PRO A 375 -16.20 -6.41 -13.68
C PRO A 375 -16.60 -7.61 -12.81
N LYS A 376 -17.83 -8.11 -13.01
CA LYS A 376 -18.38 -9.25 -12.26
C LYS A 376 -17.63 -10.56 -12.49
N ASP A 377 -17.01 -10.73 -13.67
CA ASP A 377 -16.19 -11.87 -14.10
C ASP A 377 -14.71 -11.77 -13.66
N HIS A 378 -14.32 -10.70 -12.94
CA HIS A 378 -12.91 -10.50 -12.59
C HIS A 378 -12.43 -11.47 -11.50
N TYR A 379 -11.63 -12.46 -11.92
CA TYR A 379 -11.05 -13.51 -11.10
C TYR A 379 -9.54 -13.63 -11.37
N CYS A 380 -8.66 -13.09 -10.51
CA CYS A 380 -7.22 -13.30 -10.64
C CYS A 380 -6.54 -13.55 -9.29
N GLY A 381 -6.55 -12.59 -8.37
CA GLY A 381 -5.85 -12.67 -7.08
C GLY A 381 -4.58 -11.80 -6.99
N TRP A 382 -4.09 -11.29 -8.12
CA TRP A 382 -2.86 -10.47 -8.21
C TRP A 382 -3.10 -8.96 -8.18
N CYS A 383 -4.34 -8.46 -8.02
CA CYS A 383 -4.63 -7.02 -8.16
C CYS A 383 -3.87 -6.12 -7.16
N CYS A 384 -3.38 -6.69 -6.05
CA CYS A 384 -2.52 -5.98 -5.10
C CYS A 384 -1.11 -5.67 -5.65
N MET A 385 -0.72 -6.31 -6.74
CA MET A 385 0.55 -6.10 -7.46
C MET A 385 0.37 -5.35 -8.78
N GLY A 386 -0.78 -4.68 -8.96
CA GLY A 386 -1.18 -4.02 -10.19
C GLY A 386 -2.20 -4.82 -11.00
N CYS A 387 -2.91 -4.15 -11.91
CA CYS A 387 -3.92 -4.77 -12.77
C CYS A 387 -3.37 -4.91 -14.20
N LYS A 388 -2.98 -6.14 -14.58
CA LYS A 388 -2.43 -6.44 -15.91
C LYS A 388 -3.44 -6.25 -17.05
N ASP A 389 -4.72 -6.48 -16.77
CA ASP A 389 -5.81 -6.47 -17.74
C ASP A 389 -6.60 -5.15 -17.74
N GLY A 390 -6.20 -4.17 -16.92
CA GLY A 390 -6.86 -2.85 -16.86
C GLY A 390 -8.31 -2.85 -16.37
N LYS A 391 -8.84 -4.02 -15.99
CA LYS A 391 -10.23 -4.21 -15.57
C LYS A 391 -10.54 -3.57 -14.21
N LYS A 392 -9.57 -3.48 -13.29
CA LYS A 392 -9.71 -2.77 -12.01
C LYS A 392 -9.53 -1.28 -12.20
N LYS A 393 -10.63 -0.53 -12.15
CA LYS A 393 -10.71 0.90 -12.51
C LYS A 393 -10.25 1.82 -11.37
N GLY A 394 -8.94 1.84 -11.10
CA GLY A 394 -8.29 2.85 -10.25
C GLY A 394 -8.09 4.19 -10.99
N THR A 395 -7.35 5.14 -10.41
CA THR A 395 -7.13 6.44 -11.06
C THR A 395 -6.34 6.34 -12.36
N LEU A 396 -5.50 5.31 -12.51
CA LEU A 396 -4.77 5.03 -13.76
C LEU A 396 -5.69 4.74 -14.95
N GLU A 397 -6.85 4.16 -14.68
CA GLU A 397 -7.80 3.69 -15.69
C GLU A 397 -9.02 4.62 -15.81
N THR A 398 -9.02 5.73 -15.06
CA THR A 398 -10.17 6.65 -14.95
C THR A 398 -9.74 8.11 -15.08
N TRP A 399 -9.37 8.75 -13.99
CA TRP A 399 -9.16 10.20 -13.94
C TRP A 399 -7.86 10.65 -14.59
N LEU A 400 -6.77 9.88 -14.46
CA LEU A 400 -5.52 10.18 -15.15
C LEU A 400 -5.66 9.98 -16.67
N VAL A 401 -6.58 9.11 -17.11
CA VAL A 401 -6.92 8.98 -18.53
C VAL A 401 -7.54 10.28 -19.05
N ASP A 402 -8.39 10.96 -18.26
CA ASP A 402 -8.94 12.26 -18.65
C ASP A 402 -7.84 13.33 -18.77
N VAL A 403 -6.79 13.27 -17.93
CA VAL A 403 -5.62 14.15 -18.06
C VAL A 403 -4.98 13.99 -19.43
N VAL A 404 -4.70 12.75 -19.84
CA VAL A 404 -4.07 12.44 -21.13
C VAL A 404 -4.99 12.77 -22.30
N LYS A 405 -6.24 12.28 -22.29
CA LYS A 405 -7.21 12.46 -23.38
C LYS A 405 -7.59 13.92 -23.61
N SER A 406 -7.54 14.76 -22.58
CA SER A 406 -7.83 16.19 -22.73
C SER A 406 -6.78 16.95 -23.56
N GLY A 407 -5.55 16.44 -23.67
CA GLY A 407 -4.40 17.18 -24.23
C GLY A 407 -3.97 18.39 -23.38
N ASN A 408 -4.53 18.54 -22.17
CA ASN A 408 -4.27 19.68 -21.30
C ASN A 408 -3.38 19.34 -20.10
N GLY A 409 -2.90 18.11 -19.96
CA GLY A 409 -1.99 17.77 -18.88
C GLY A 409 -0.87 16.83 -19.25
N ALA A 410 0.10 16.76 -18.34
CA ALA A 410 1.23 15.84 -18.40
C ALA A 410 1.53 15.28 -17.00
N ILE A 411 2.05 14.06 -16.96
CA ILE A 411 2.36 13.33 -15.73
C ILE A 411 3.85 13.05 -15.69
N LEU A 412 4.51 13.47 -14.62
CA LEU A 412 5.93 13.30 -14.37
C LEU A 412 6.12 12.25 -13.26
N PRO A 413 6.40 10.99 -13.60
CA PRO A 413 6.79 9.98 -12.62
C PRO A 413 8.25 10.12 -12.22
N ARG A 414 8.63 9.51 -11.10
CA ARG A 414 9.99 9.52 -10.52
C ARG A 414 10.52 10.93 -10.21
N CYS A 415 9.65 11.80 -9.71
CA CYS A 415 10.06 13.10 -9.16
C CYS A 415 9.51 13.32 -7.76
N GLU A 416 10.37 13.74 -6.84
CA GLU A 416 9.98 13.98 -5.45
C GLU A 416 9.74 15.47 -5.21
N ALA A 417 8.54 15.85 -4.77
CA ALA A 417 8.28 17.21 -4.35
C ALA A 417 9.00 17.50 -3.02
N ILE A 418 9.82 18.56 -3.03
CA ILE A 418 10.65 18.92 -1.88
C ILE A 418 10.01 20.04 -1.06
N GLN A 419 9.33 20.98 -1.71
CA GLN A 419 8.79 22.19 -1.08
C GLN A 419 7.66 22.81 -1.91
N VAL A 420 6.56 23.20 -1.25
CA VAL A 420 5.55 24.12 -1.80
C VAL A 420 6.10 25.54 -1.73
N LEU A 421 6.05 26.24 -2.87
CA LEU A 421 6.50 27.63 -2.97
C LEU A 421 5.32 28.56 -2.72
N HIS A 422 5.56 29.59 -1.91
CA HIS A 422 4.57 30.60 -1.55
C HIS A 422 5.24 31.96 -1.34
N LYS A 423 4.43 33.01 -1.38
CA LYS A 423 4.87 34.40 -1.24
C LYS A 423 3.80 35.24 -0.58
N ARG A 424 4.19 36.39 -0.01
CA ARG A 424 3.24 37.36 0.53
C ARG A 424 2.36 37.93 -0.60
N LYS A 425 1.05 37.96 -0.39
CA LYS A 425 0.10 38.58 -1.32
C LYS A 425 0.22 40.10 -1.22
N LYS A 426 0.34 40.78 -2.37
CA LYS A 426 0.40 42.26 -2.38
C LYS A 426 -0.86 42.85 -1.74
N GLY A 427 -0.70 43.72 -0.75
CA GLY A 427 -1.80 44.38 -0.05
C GLY A 427 -2.58 43.48 0.94
N SER A 428 -2.03 42.33 1.33
CA SER A 428 -2.62 41.45 2.34
C SER A 428 -1.52 40.86 3.23
N ASP A 429 -1.90 40.49 4.46
CA ASP A 429 -1.03 39.75 5.36
C ASP A 429 -1.04 38.23 5.08
N ARG A 430 -1.89 37.76 4.17
CA ARG A 430 -1.94 36.36 3.77
C ARG A 430 -0.85 35.99 2.76
N GLU A 431 -0.34 34.77 2.89
CA GLU A 431 0.51 34.16 1.87
C GLU A 431 -0.33 33.53 0.76
N ILE A 432 0.24 33.43 -0.43
CA ILE A 432 -0.36 32.80 -1.60
C ILE A 432 0.61 31.78 -2.18
N ALA A 433 0.11 30.60 -2.52
CA ALA A 433 0.90 29.58 -3.20
C ALA A 433 1.27 30.06 -4.60
N SER A 434 2.51 29.79 -5.00
CA SER A 434 3.04 30.15 -6.31
C SER A 434 3.56 28.96 -7.11
N GLY A 435 3.58 27.77 -6.52
CA GLY A 435 4.08 26.58 -7.20
C GLY A 435 4.68 25.54 -6.28
N VAL A 436 5.51 24.68 -6.85
CA VAL A 436 6.18 23.56 -6.16
C VAL A 436 7.59 23.40 -6.71
N ALA A 437 8.56 23.22 -5.83
CA ALA A 437 9.88 22.73 -6.18
C ALA A 437 9.93 21.20 -6.03
N PHE A 438 10.59 20.55 -6.97
CA PHE A 438 10.74 19.10 -7.00
C PHE A 438 12.14 18.69 -7.45
N GLU A 439 12.53 17.48 -7.07
CA GLU A 439 13.82 16.89 -7.41
C GLU A 439 13.64 15.80 -8.47
N ILE A 440 14.57 15.78 -9.43
CA ILE A 440 14.71 14.71 -10.44
C ILE A 440 16.11 14.12 -10.34
N GLU A 441 16.23 12.83 -10.67
CA GLU A 441 17.53 12.16 -10.75
C GLU A 441 17.91 11.87 -12.20
N TYR A 442 19.07 12.38 -12.63
CA TYR A 442 19.64 12.11 -13.95
C TYR A 442 21.11 11.70 -13.83
N LYS A 443 21.43 10.49 -14.31
CA LYS A 443 22.79 9.90 -14.25
C LYS A 443 23.40 9.93 -12.83
N GLY A 444 22.61 9.60 -11.81
CA GLY A 444 23.04 9.58 -10.40
C GLY A 444 23.22 10.96 -9.77
N ARG A 445 22.74 12.03 -10.43
CA ARG A 445 22.78 13.40 -9.92
C ARG A 445 21.37 13.92 -9.70
N LYS A 446 21.16 14.54 -8.54
CA LYS A 446 19.92 15.22 -8.18
C LYS A 446 19.92 16.63 -8.75
N GLU A 447 18.83 17.00 -9.41
CA GLU A 447 18.61 18.35 -9.95
C GLU A 447 17.28 18.89 -9.40
N ILE A 448 17.25 20.19 -9.07
CA ILE A 448 16.05 20.86 -8.58
C ILE A 448 15.35 21.56 -9.74
N CYS A 449 14.08 21.27 -9.90
CA CYS A 449 13.17 21.89 -10.85
C CYS A 449 12.06 22.63 -10.10
N VAL A 450 11.41 23.59 -10.77
CA VAL A 450 10.31 24.38 -10.23
C VAL A 450 9.12 24.33 -11.18
N VAL A 451 7.93 24.16 -10.62
CA VAL A 451 6.66 24.42 -11.29
C VAL A 451 6.09 25.69 -10.71
N GLU A 452 5.80 26.68 -11.53
CA GLU A 452 5.00 27.84 -11.18
C GLU A 452 3.54 27.58 -11.58
N SER A 453 2.61 27.85 -10.67
CA SER A 453 1.20 27.58 -10.89
C SER A 453 0.31 28.67 -10.31
N LYS A 454 -0.92 28.79 -10.85
CA LYS A 454 -1.94 29.68 -10.27
C LYS A 454 -2.56 29.07 -9.03
N VAL A 455 -2.63 27.75 -8.95
CA VAL A 455 -3.10 26.98 -7.78
C VAL A 455 -2.21 25.75 -7.59
N THR A 456 -2.02 25.35 -6.33
CA THR A 456 -1.22 24.17 -5.96
C THR A 456 -2.09 23.21 -5.19
N ILE A 457 -2.05 21.93 -5.58
CA ILE A 457 -2.79 20.86 -4.92
C ILE A 457 -1.80 19.82 -4.41
N VAL A 458 -1.86 19.54 -3.12
CA VAL A 458 -1.07 18.50 -2.46
C VAL A 458 -1.96 17.28 -2.21
N ALA A 459 -1.54 16.13 -2.73
CA ALA A 459 -2.27 14.87 -2.67
C ALA A 459 -1.32 13.67 -2.47
N CYS A 460 -0.35 13.82 -1.57
CA CYS A 460 0.70 12.82 -1.31
C CYS A 460 0.26 11.68 -0.38
N GLY A 461 -0.98 11.71 0.11
CA GLY A 461 -1.55 10.76 1.06
C GLY A 461 -1.21 11.10 2.52
N ALA A 462 -1.96 10.50 3.45
CA ALA A 462 -1.89 10.80 4.89
C ALA A 462 -0.50 10.65 5.53
N LEU A 463 0.39 9.86 4.93
CA LEU A 463 1.74 9.67 5.48
C LEU A 463 2.78 10.64 4.92
N SER A 464 2.56 11.22 3.73
CA SER A 464 3.56 12.06 3.06
C SER A 464 3.15 13.54 2.95
N THR A 465 1.86 13.85 2.88
CA THR A 465 1.35 15.23 2.83
C THR A 465 1.81 16.07 4.02
N PRO A 466 1.69 15.61 5.29
CA PRO A 466 2.16 16.39 6.43
C PRO A 466 3.64 16.77 6.35
N SER A 467 4.47 15.85 5.85
CA SER A 467 5.91 16.05 5.75
C SER A 467 6.28 17.07 4.68
N LEU A 468 5.60 17.06 3.54
CA LEU A 468 5.79 18.10 2.52
C LEU A 468 5.36 19.47 3.05
N LEU A 469 4.21 19.55 3.73
CA LEU A 469 3.71 20.80 4.31
C LEU A 469 4.68 21.36 5.38
N LYS A 470 5.14 20.53 6.32
CA LYS A 470 6.14 20.91 7.34
C LYS A 470 7.45 21.40 6.71
N ARG A 471 7.99 20.69 5.71
CA ARG A 471 9.20 21.11 4.98
C ARG A 471 9.03 22.42 4.20
N SER A 472 7.79 22.79 3.89
CA SER A 472 7.45 24.04 3.20
C SER A 472 7.34 25.25 4.13
N GLY A 473 7.58 25.05 5.44
CA GLY A 473 7.59 26.11 6.44
C GLY A 473 6.23 26.44 7.06
N PHE A 474 5.20 25.65 6.76
CA PHE A 474 3.85 25.80 7.33
C PHE A 474 3.84 25.45 8.82
N LYS A 475 3.10 26.23 9.60
CA LYS A 475 3.20 26.25 11.08
C LYS A 475 1.95 25.71 11.79
N ASN A 476 0.91 25.37 11.05
CA ASN A 476 -0.35 24.91 11.61
C ASN A 476 -0.10 23.65 12.44
N GLU A 477 -0.42 23.73 13.74
CA GLU A 477 -0.10 22.69 14.71
C GLU A 477 -0.83 21.37 14.44
N ASN A 478 -1.91 21.40 13.65
CA ASN A 478 -2.67 20.21 13.27
C ASN A 478 -1.98 19.39 12.17
N ILE A 479 -0.96 19.92 11.49
CA ILE A 479 -0.25 19.20 10.43
C ILE A 479 0.46 17.97 11.01
N GLY A 480 0.04 16.80 10.56
CA GLY A 480 0.53 15.49 10.96
C GLY A 480 -0.16 14.90 12.20
N ARG A 481 -1.11 15.60 12.82
CA ARG A 481 -1.86 15.08 13.98
C ARG A 481 -3.15 14.39 13.53
N TYR A 482 -3.77 13.64 14.43
CA TYR A 482 -5.06 12.94 14.18
C TYR A 482 -4.98 11.87 13.09
N LEU A 483 -3.81 11.24 12.94
CA LEU A 483 -3.68 10.09 12.04
C LEU A 483 -4.55 8.94 12.55
N HIS A 484 -5.49 8.49 11.74
CA HIS A 484 -6.23 7.24 11.93
C HIS A 484 -5.65 6.14 11.04
N LEU A 485 -5.57 4.93 11.58
CA LEU A 485 -4.93 3.80 10.93
C LEU A 485 -5.88 2.66 10.59
N HIS A 486 -7.13 2.63 11.05
CA HIS A 486 -8.02 1.52 10.71
C HIS A 486 -7.36 0.15 11.03
N PRO A 487 -6.97 -0.08 12.30
CA PRO A 487 -6.16 -1.24 12.66
C PRO A 487 -6.96 -2.52 12.39
N THR A 488 -6.28 -3.51 11.81
CA THR A 488 -6.82 -4.84 11.59
C THR A 488 -6.08 -5.88 12.43
N THR A 489 -6.83 -6.83 12.97
CA THR A 489 -6.31 -8.12 13.44
C THR A 489 -7.06 -9.24 12.74
N MET A 490 -6.46 -10.42 12.65
CA MET A 490 -7.01 -11.51 11.86
C MET A 490 -6.84 -12.87 12.53
N ALA A 491 -7.56 -13.85 11.99
CA ALA A 491 -7.40 -15.25 12.32
C ALA A 491 -7.42 -16.07 11.04
N TRP A 492 -6.94 -17.30 11.14
CA TRP A 492 -6.73 -18.20 10.01
C TRP A 492 -7.39 -19.54 10.25
N GLY A 493 -7.84 -20.18 9.17
CA GLY A 493 -8.42 -21.51 9.17
C GLY A 493 -7.84 -22.36 8.05
N TYR A 494 -7.46 -23.61 8.35
CA TYR A 494 -6.93 -24.57 7.38
C TYR A 494 -8.02 -25.53 6.89
N PHE A 495 -8.14 -25.68 5.57
CA PHE A 495 -9.16 -26.50 4.91
C PHE A 495 -8.49 -27.53 3.98
N PRO A 496 -8.12 -28.71 4.49
CA PRO A 496 -7.40 -29.72 3.72
C PRO A 496 -8.19 -30.22 2.51
N ASP A 497 -7.45 -30.73 1.52
CA ASP A 497 -8.02 -31.41 0.37
C ASP A 497 -8.59 -32.77 0.84
N SER A 498 -9.90 -32.85 1.09
CA SER A 498 -10.55 -34.09 1.53
C SER A 498 -11.31 -34.78 0.41
N PRO A 499 -11.21 -36.11 0.24
CA PRO A 499 -12.06 -36.88 -0.67
C PRO A 499 -13.54 -36.95 -0.25
N SER A 500 -13.89 -36.57 1.00
CA SER A 500 -15.28 -36.59 1.47
C SER A 500 -16.10 -35.40 0.95
N PRO A 501 -17.32 -35.62 0.40
CA PRO A 501 -18.24 -34.56 -0.02
C PRO A 501 -18.78 -33.70 1.15
N GLU A 502 -18.52 -34.07 2.41
CA GLU A 502 -18.89 -33.30 3.61
C GLU A 502 -17.88 -32.19 3.94
N LEU A 503 -16.71 -32.18 3.28
CA LEU A 503 -15.65 -31.19 3.47
C LEU A 503 -15.57 -30.20 2.30
N TRP A 504 -15.03 -29.01 2.56
CA TRP A 504 -14.99 -27.85 1.64
C TRP A 504 -14.92 -28.26 0.16
N PRO A 505 -16.00 -28.04 -0.63
CA PRO A 505 -16.25 -28.77 -1.87
C PRO A 505 -15.29 -28.39 -3.01
N GLU A 506 -14.61 -27.25 -2.90
CA GLU A 506 -13.82 -26.67 -3.99
C GLU A 506 -12.32 -26.91 -3.80
N LYS A 507 -11.87 -28.13 -4.14
CA LYS A 507 -10.46 -28.57 -4.04
C LYS A 507 -9.48 -27.74 -4.87
N HIS A 508 -9.97 -27.13 -5.95
CA HIS A 508 -9.13 -26.43 -6.92
C HIS A 508 -8.82 -24.99 -6.50
N LYS A 509 -9.77 -24.28 -5.86
CA LYS A 509 -9.58 -22.88 -5.45
C LYS A 509 -8.45 -22.69 -4.45
N LYS A 510 -7.52 -21.78 -4.69
CA LYS A 510 -6.45 -21.48 -3.74
C LYS A 510 -6.67 -20.16 -2.99
N SER A 511 -6.07 -20.03 -1.82
CA SER A 511 -6.19 -18.85 -0.96
C SER A 511 -5.63 -17.55 -1.56
N TYR A 512 -4.86 -17.63 -2.65
CA TYR A 512 -4.28 -16.48 -3.34
C TYR A 512 -4.91 -16.19 -4.70
N GLU A 513 -5.96 -16.92 -5.07
CA GLU A 513 -6.66 -16.80 -6.34
C GLU A 513 -8.04 -16.16 -6.17
N GLY A 514 -8.54 -15.59 -7.27
CA GLY A 514 -9.92 -15.13 -7.38
C GLY A 514 -10.14 -13.65 -7.10
N GLY A 515 -11.42 -13.26 -7.04
CA GLY A 515 -11.81 -11.89 -6.74
C GLY A 515 -11.36 -11.47 -5.34
N ILE A 516 -10.62 -10.37 -5.25
CA ILE A 516 -10.15 -9.84 -3.95
C ILE A 516 -11.29 -9.04 -3.30
N MET A 517 -11.56 -9.29 -2.02
CA MET A 517 -12.57 -8.61 -1.21
C MET A 517 -13.95 -8.57 -1.87
N THR A 518 -14.61 -9.71 -2.00
CA THR A 518 -15.95 -9.85 -2.56
C THR A 518 -17.05 -9.99 -1.49
N ALA A 519 -16.70 -10.46 -0.28
CA ALA A 519 -17.64 -10.64 0.82
C ALA A 519 -17.23 -9.82 2.06
N MET A 520 -18.23 -9.29 2.77
CA MET A 520 -18.05 -8.69 4.10
C MET A 520 -19.19 -9.04 5.04
N SER A 521 -18.90 -9.00 6.34
CA SER A 521 -19.92 -9.08 7.39
C SER A 521 -19.87 -7.85 8.30
N THR A 522 -21.06 -7.35 8.65
CA THR A 522 -21.27 -6.21 9.55
C THR A 522 -21.63 -6.64 10.97
N VAL A 523 -21.47 -7.93 11.32
CA VAL A 523 -21.91 -8.52 12.60
C VAL A 523 -21.39 -7.79 13.84
N VAL A 524 -20.24 -7.11 13.75
CA VAL A 524 -19.64 -6.32 14.84
C VAL A 524 -19.42 -4.86 14.46
N ALA A 525 -20.09 -4.37 13.42
CA ALA A 525 -19.87 -3.03 12.87
C ALA A 525 -20.49 -1.92 13.71
N GLU A 526 -21.55 -2.23 14.48
CA GLU A 526 -22.26 -1.31 15.38
C GLU A 526 -22.75 -0.03 14.67
N PHE A 527 -23.07 -0.10 13.37
CA PHE A 527 -23.50 1.05 12.56
C PHE A 527 -24.75 1.74 13.11
N ASP A 528 -25.69 0.98 13.68
CA ASP A 528 -26.94 1.51 14.25
C ASP A 528 -26.81 1.95 15.72
N LYS A 529 -25.64 1.79 16.33
CA LYS A 529 -25.39 2.17 17.74
C LYS A 529 -24.32 3.24 17.85
N SER A 530 -23.08 2.86 18.14
CA SER A 530 -21.98 3.80 18.32
C SER A 530 -21.43 4.29 16.99
N GLY A 531 -21.63 3.55 15.90
CA GLY A 531 -20.93 3.78 14.64
C GLY A 531 -19.44 3.44 14.68
N TYR A 532 -18.91 2.98 15.82
CA TYR A 532 -17.52 2.64 16.09
C TYR A 532 -17.42 1.16 16.50
N GLY A 533 -17.52 0.28 15.51
CA GLY A 533 -17.31 -1.17 15.64
C GLY A 533 -16.20 -1.68 14.71
N ALA A 534 -16.31 -2.93 14.28
CA ALA A 534 -15.44 -3.54 13.28
C ALA A 534 -16.23 -4.20 12.14
N VAL A 535 -15.68 -4.18 10.93
CA VAL A 535 -16.20 -4.99 9.81
C VAL A 535 -15.32 -6.22 9.59
N ILE A 536 -15.93 -7.33 9.18
CA ILE A 536 -15.21 -8.57 8.90
C ILE A 536 -15.07 -8.73 7.38
N GLN A 537 -13.84 -8.92 6.92
CA GLN A 537 -13.47 -9.01 5.51
C GLN A 537 -12.28 -9.97 5.35
N THR A 538 -11.83 -10.19 4.11
CA THR A 538 -10.72 -11.11 3.80
C THR A 538 -9.55 -10.39 3.11
N PRO A 539 -8.29 -10.72 3.45
CA PRO A 539 -7.14 -10.09 2.83
C PRO A 539 -6.72 -10.81 1.54
N ALA A 540 -5.91 -10.14 0.71
CA ALA A 540 -5.13 -10.81 -0.34
C ALA A 540 -3.68 -11.00 0.13
N LEU A 541 -3.29 -12.24 0.43
CA LEU A 541 -1.98 -12.58 0.97
C LEU A 541 -1.25 -13.54 0.04
N HIS A 542 -0.17 -13.05 -0.56
CA HIS A 542 0.83 -13.85 -1.25
C HIS A 542 1.83 -14.46 -0.24
N PRO A 543 2.66 -15.46 -0.62
CA PRO A 543 3.44 -16.25 0.33
C PRO A 543 4.33 -15.44 1.27
N GLY A 544 4.92 -14.35 0.78
CA GLY A 544 5.74 -13.43 1.55
C GLY A 544 4.96 -12.77 2.69
N MET A 545 3.89 -12.04 2.37
CA MET A 545 3.04 -11.38 3.36
C MET A 545 2.33 -12.37 4.29
N PHE A 546 1.89 -13.52 3.77
CA PHE A 546 1.37 -14.61 4.58
C PHE A 546 2.39 -15.06 5.64
N SER A 547 3.63 -15.34 5.22
CA SER A 547 4.67 -15.84 6.11
C SER A 547 5.05 -14.86 7.22
N VAL A 548 5.04 -13.56 6.92
CA VAL A 548 5.28 -12.47 7.88
C VAL A 548 4.24 -12.46 9.01
N LEU A 549 2.98 -12.69 8.67
CA LEU A 549 1.87 -12.67 9.61
C LEU A 549 1.80 -13.93 10.45
N MET A 550 2.19 -15.10 9.90
CA MET A 550 2.13 -16.34 10.67
C MET A 550 3.00 -16.29 11.93
N PRO A 551 2.49 -16.81 13.06
CA PRO A 551 3.29 -16.96 14.27
C PRO A 551 4.42 -17.96 14.03
N TRP A 552 5.56 -17.70 14.66
CA TRP A 552 6.72 -18.59 14.60
C TRP A 552 6.98 -19.14 15.99
N THR A 553 6.88 -20.47 16.14
CA THR A 553 7.22 -21.17 17.40
C THR A 553 8.47 -22.04 17.25
N SER A 554 8.72 -22.54 16.04
CA SER A 554 9.91 -23.32 15.67
C SER A 554 10.11 -23.31 14.16
N GLY A 555 11.29 -23.74 13.71
CA GLY A 555 11.56 -23.93 12.29
C GLY A 555 10.71 -25.02 11.63
N ALA A 556 10.27 -26.02 12.41
CA ALA A 556 9.39 -27.08 11.92
C ALA A 556 7.93 -26.59 11.79
N ASP A 557 7.45 -25.84 12.78
CA ASP A 557 6.09 -25.29 12.81
C ASP A 557 5.84 -24.30 11.68
N ILE A 558 6.77 -23.37 11.41
CA ILE A 558 6.59 -22.43 10.29
C ILE A 558 6.59 -23.15 8.94
N LYS A 559 7.41 -24.22 8.78
CA LYS A 559 7.37 -25.05 7.56
C LYS A 559 6.04 -25.78 7.44
N ASP A 560 5.48 -26.29 8.53
CA ASP A 560 4.14 -26.91 8.53
C ASP A 560 3.06 -25.93 8.05
N ARG A 561 3.04 -24.73 8.64
CA ARG A 561 2.13 -23.65 8.27
C ARG A 561 2.27 -23.25 6.80
N MET A 562 3.50 -23.10 6.32
CA MET A 562 3.74 -22.73 4.92
C MET A 562 3.35 -23.84 3.94
N ARG A 563 3.53 -25.13 4.27
CA ARG A 563 3.01 -26.23 3.43
C ARG A 563 1.49 -26.21 3.29
N LYS A 564 0.79 -25.66 4.28
CA LYS A 564 -0.68 -25.48 4.31
C LYS A 564 -1.15 -24.18 3.65
N TYR A 565 -0.23 -23.32 3.17
CA TYR A 565 -0.49 -21.96 2.68
C TYR A 565 -1.69 -21.86 1.73
N SER A 566 -1.63 -22.60 0.61
CA SER A 566 -2.59 -22.50 -0.49
C SER A 566 -4.03 -22.89 -0.10
N ARG A 567 -4.19 -23.52 1.07
CA ARG A 567 -5.46 -24.00 1.64
C ARG A 567 -5.75 -23.43 3.03
N THR A 568 -5.08 -22.33 3.39
CA THR A 568 -5.32 -21.60 4.63
C THR A 568 -5.99 -20.28 4.32
N ALA A 569 -7.24 -20.12 4.75
CA ALA A 569 -7.96 -18.87 4.60
C ALA A 569 -7.64 -17.91 5.75
N HIS A 570 -7.62 -16.62 5.43
CA HIS A 570 -7.51 -15.55 6.41
C HIS A 570 -8.75 -14.69 6.38
N VAL A 571 -9.22 -14.30 7.56
CA VAL A 571 -10.35 -13.40 7.75
C VAL A 571 -9.95 -12.40 8.83
N PHE A 572 -10.15 -11.12 8.57
CA PHE A 572 -9.75 -10.03 9.47
C PHE A 572 -10.94 -9.24 9.98
N ALA A 573 -10.79 -8.70 11.18
CA ALA A 573 -11.63 -7.65 11.73
C ALA A 573 -10.92 -6.30 11.53
N LEU A 574 -11.63 -5.33 10.95
CA LEU A 574 -11.17 -3.97 10.68
C LEU A 574 -11.94 -3.01 11.57
N ALA A 575 -11.28 -2.41 12.56
CA ALA A 575 -11.93 -1.44 13.45
C ALA A 575 -12.01 -0.05 12.82
N ARG A 576 -13.14 0.63 13.05
CA ARG A 576 -13.19 2.09 12.99
C ARG A 576 -12.56 2.64 14.26
N ASP A 577 -11.33 3.13 14.18
CA ASP A 577 -10.58 3.55 15.35
C ASP A 577 -10.94 4.96 15.85
N GLN A 578 -11.11 5.07 17.17
CA GLN A 578 -11.11 6.32 17.90
C GLN A 578 -9.71 6.74 18.35
N GLY A 579 -8.78 5.77 18.37
CA GLY A 579 -7.35 6.00 18.53
C GLY A 579 -6.81 6.94 17.45
N SER A 580 -5.71 7.60 17.77
CA SER A 580 -5.10 8.55 16.86
C SER A 580 -3.57 8.52 16.96
N GLY A 581 -2.92 9.06 15.94
CA GLY A 581 -1.48 9.06 15.80
C GLY A 581 -0.92 10.39 15.31
N ILE A 582 0.41 10.41 15.18
CA ILE A 582 1.18 11.55 14.68
C ILE A 582 2.11 11.09 13.56
N VAL A 583 2.17 11.86 12.49
CA VAL A 583 3.10 11.73 11.37
C VAL A 583 4.11 12.88 11.42
N ASN A 584 5.35 12.56 11.76
CA ASN A 584 6.46 13.50 11.67
C ASN A 584 7.13 13.41 10.30
N SER A 585 7.36 12.18 9.83
CA SER A 585 7.82 11.88 8.47
C SER A 585 7.12 10.61 7.97
N PRO A 586 7.21 10.26 6.66
CA PRO A 586 6.62 9.02 6.16
C PRO A 586 7.18 7.77 6.84
N ASN A 587 8.35 7.86 7.49
CA ASN A 587 9.01 6.77 8.22
C ASN A 587 9.01 6.97 9.74
N SER A 588 8.34 8.01 10.27
CA SER A 588 8.25 8.32 11.71
C SER A 588 6.78 8.57 12.05
N ILE A 589 6.16 7.49 12.50
CA ILE A 589 4.72 7.37 12.71
C ILE A 589 4.47 6.80 14.10
N SER A 590 3.76 7.55 14.94
CA SER A 590 3.26 7.07 16.22
C SER A 590 1.74 6.88 16.14
N TYR A 591 1.22 5.88 16.85
CA TYR A 591 -0.21 5.59 16.88
C TYR A 591 -0.58 4.91 18.19
N GLN A 592 -1.73 5.30 18.75
CA GLN A 592 -2.25 4.72 19.98
C GLN A 592 -3.73 4.37 19.81
N MET A 593 -4.04 3.07 19.90
CA MET A 593 -5.42 2.58 19.96
C MET A 593 -6.05 2.91 21.32
N LYS A 594 -7.32 3.33 21.31
CA LYS A 594 -8.13 3.40 22.54
C LYS A 594 -8.61 2.00 22.93
N ASP A 595 -9.06 1.86 24.18
CA ASP A 595 -9.53 0.57 24.69
C ASP A 595 -10.81 0.09 24.00
N ALA A 596 -11.67 1.02 23.56
CA ALA A 596 -12.83 0.69 22.73
C ALA A 596 -12.41 0.02 21.40
N ASP A 597 -11.36 0.52 20.75
CA ASP A 597 -10.85 -0.06 19.49
C ASP A 597 -10.34 -1.48 19.72
N LYS A 598 -9.59 -1.70 20.81
CA LYS A 598 -9.09 -3.02 21.19
C LYS A 598 -10.24 -3.99 21.44
N GLU A 599 -11.26 -3.55 22.18
CA GLU A 599 -12.43 -4.38 22.50
C GLU A 599 -13.22 -4.76 21.24
N ASN A 600 -13.41 -3.82 20.32
CA ASN A 600 -14.06 -4.10 19.03
C ASN A 600 -13.28 -5.11 18.19
N LEU A 601 -11.95 -5.00 18.16
CA LEU A 601 -11.09 -5.98 17.49
C LEU A 601 -11.14 -7.36 18.14
N LYS A 602 -11.19 -7.44 19.48
CA LYS A 602 -11.34 -8.70 20.21
C LYS A 602 -12.68 -9.38 19.91
N LYS A 603 -13.78 -8.62 19.92
CA LYS A 603 -15.10 -9.10 19.46
C LYS A 603 -15.04 -9.57 18.01
N GLY A 604 -14.34 -8.86 17.15
CA GLY A 604 -14.07 -9.27 15.78
C GLY A 604 -13.37 -10.63 15.68
N ILE A 605 -12.27 -10.83 16.40
CA ILE A 605 -11.55 -12.12 16.41
C ILE A 605 -12.42 -13.26 16.94
N GLU A 606 -13.20 -13.03 17.98
CA GLU A 606 -14.16 -14.01 18.49
C GLU A 606 -15.13 -14.46 17.39
N LYS A 607 -15.72 -13.52 16.64
CA LYS A 607 -16.60 -13.85 15.51
C LYS A 607 -15.86 -14.55 14.39
N VAL A 608 -14.66 -14.11 14.05
CA VAL A 608 -13.86 -14.71 12.98
C VAL A 608 -13.52 -16.18 13.27
N LEU A 609 -13.09 -16.52 14.50
CA LEU A 609 -12.78 -17.90 14.86
C LEU A 609 -14.00 -18.82 14.70
N ARG A 610 -15.19 -18.32 15.06
CA ARG A 610 -16.46 -19.05 14.86
C ARG A 610 -16.85 -19.18 13.40
N ILE A 611 -16.70 -18.12 12.61
CA ILE A 611 -16.94 -18.13 11.15
C ILE A 611 -16.07 -19.20 10.49
N LEU A 612 -14.78 -19.23 10.80
CA LEU A 612 -13.84 -20.22 10.25
C LEU A 612 -14.22 -21.65 10.63
N ALA A 613 -14.57 -21.88 11.91
CA ALA A 613 -15.00 -23.19 12.38
C ALA A 613 -16.31 -23.64 11.69
N ALA A 614 -17.31 -22.76 11.63
CA ALA A 614 -18.61 -23.02 11.00
C ALA A 614 -18.49 -23.26 9.50
N ALA A 615 -17.56 -22.59 8.82
CA ALA A 615 -17.26 -22.84 7.41
C ALA A 615 -16.68 -24.25 7.15
N GLY A 616 -16.18 -24.93 8.20
CA GLY A 616 -15.62 -26.27 8.15
C GLY A 616 -14.10 -26.34 8.23
N ALA A 617 -13.44 -25.35 8.85
CA ALA A 617 -11.99 -25.40 9.07
C ALA A 617 -11.61 -26.62 9.92
N GLU A 618 -10.55 -27.31 9.52
CA GLU A 618 -10.00 -28.41 10.33
C GLU A 618 -9.13 -27.89 11.47
N GLU A 619 -8.27 -26.91 11.18
CA GLU A 619 -7.50 -26.20 12.20
C GLU A 619 -7.84 -24.71 12.16
N ILE A 620 -7.93 -24.08 13.32
CA ILE A 620 -8.06 -22.62 13.45
C ILE A 620 -7.02 -22.06 14.40
N GLY A 621 -6.68 -20.78 14.22
CA GLY A 621 -5.84 -20.05 15.16
C GLY A 621 -5.76 -18.56 14.85
N THR A 622 -5.01 -17.84 15.69
CA THR A 622 -4.75 -16.41 15.54
C THR A 622 -3.29 -16.16 15.15
N HIS A 623 -2.92 -14.89 15.01
CA HIS A 623 -1.53 -14.46 14.79
C HIS A 623 -0.78 -14.10 16.07
N HIS A 624 -1.33 -14.44 17.24
CA HIS A 624 -0.65 -14.22 18.50
C HIS A 624 0.67 -15.00 18.55
N ASN A 625 1.73 -14.40 19.12
CA ASN A 625 3.11 -14.91 19.09
C ASN A 625 3.30 -16.29 19.75
N LYS A 626 2.38 -16.71 20.64
CA LYS A 626 2.33 -18.08 21.19
C LYS A 626 2.02 -19.15 20.14
N GLY A 627 1.37 -18.79 19.03
CA GLY A 627 1.08 -19.68 17.92
C GLY A 627 0.08 -20.80 18.22
N SER A 628 -0.79 -20.63 19.23
CA SER A 628 -1.85 -21.58 19.56
C SER A 628 -2.70 -21.93 18.34
N ARG A 629 -3.08 -23.20 18.21
CA ARG A 629 -4.02 -23.68 17.19
C ARG A 629 -4.90 -24.77 17.77
N LEU A 630 -6.11 -24.89 17.24
CA LEU A 630 -7.10 -25.88 17.64
C LEU A 630 -7.48 -26.73 16.43
N ASN A 631 -7.46 -28.06 16.56
CA ASN A 631 -8.10 -28.93 15.57
C ASN A 631 -9.58 -29.05 15.91
N VAL A 632 -10.44 -28.36 15.15
CA VAL A 632 -11.87 -28.20 15.45
C VAL A 632 -12.61 -29.54 15.45
N LYS A 633 -12.14 -30.52 14.65
CA LYS A 633 -12.78 -31.83 14.50
C LYS A 633 -12.45 -32.82 15.63
N GLN A 634 -11.44 -32.52 16.44
CA GLN A 634 -10.90 -33.45 17.45
C GLN A 634 -11.18 -33.00 18.88
N VAL A 635 -12.00 -31.96 19.07
CA VAL A 635 -12.23 -31.35 20.38
C VAL A 635 -13.71 -31.28 20.70
N SER A 636 -14.01 -31.27 21.99
CA SER A 636 -15.36 -31.03 22.49
C SER A 636 -15.77 -29.57 22.30
N TYR A 637 -17.08 -29.31 22.36
CA TYR A 637 -17.62 -27.95 22.35
C TYR A 637 -17.02 -27.08 23.47
N ASN A 638 -16.84 -27.63 24.67
CA ASN A 638 -16.26 -26.88 25.80
C ASN A 638 -14.80 -26.48 25.56
N GLU A 639 -14.00 -27.35 24.94
CA GLU A 639 -12.61 -27.05 24.57
C GLU A 639 -12.55 -25.99 23.46
N PHE A 640 -13.46 -26.07 22.50
CA PHE A 640 -13.62 -25.04 21.47
C PHE A 640 -13.96 -23.66 22.06
N GLU A 641 -14.97 -23.59 22.94
CA GLU A 641 -15.37 -22.33 23.59
C GLU A 641 -14.22 -21.75 24.42
N LYS A 642 -13.51 -22.58 25.18
CA LYS A 642 -12.33 -22.16 25.94
C LYS A 642 -11.25 -21.59 25.02
N PHE A 643 -10.96 -22.25 23.90
CA PHE A 643 -9.97 -21.76 22.93
C PHE A 643 -10.38 -20.41 22.33
N VAL A 644 -11.64 -20.28 21.89
CA VAL A 644 -12.17 -19.03 21.32
C VAL A 644 -12.07 -17.89 22.35
N GLN A 645 -12.47 -18.13 23.60
CA GLN A 645 -12.38 -17.13 24.66
C GLN A 645 -10.94 -16.75 24.99
N GLU A 646 -10.04 -17.72 25.11
CA GLU A 646 -8.63 -17.48 25.43
C GLU A 646 -7.91 -16.71 24.33
N GLU A 647 -8.12 -17.07 23.06
CA GLU A 647 -7.43 -16.44 21.93
C GLU A 647 -8.03 -15.08 21.55
N SER A 648 -9.35 -14.91 21.65
CA SER A 648 -9.99 -13.60 21.40
C SER A 648 -9.72 -12.57 22.49
N SER A 649 -9.47 -13.00 23.73
CA SER A 649 -9.19 -12.09 24.86
C SER A 649 -7.73 -11.63 24.95
N ARG A 650 -6.82 -12.22 24.14
CA ARG A 650 -5.39 -11.90 24.12
C ARG A 650 -5.14 -10.39 23.98
N PRO A 651 -4.09 -9.84 24.62
CA PRO A 651 -3.68 -8.47 24.37
C PRO A 651 -3.34 -8.22 22.89
N LEU A 652 -3.71 -7.04 22.40
CA LEU A 652 -3.34 -6.55 21.06
C LEU A 652 -2.17 -5.55 21.13
N THR A 653 -1.46 -5.51 22.26
CA THR A 653 -0.33 -4.62 22.54
C THR A 653 0.98 -5.39 22.55
N ASP A 654 2.09 -4.70 22.80
CA ASP A 654 3.36 -5.33 23.17
C ASP A 654 3.96 -6.26 22.10
N LEU A 655 3.57 -6.07 20.83
CA LEU A 655 4.01 -6.89 19.70
C LEU A 655 3.60 -8.38 19.82
N SER A 656 2.65 -8.68 20.71
CA SER A 656 2.14 -10.03 20.92
C SER A 656 1.26 -10.52 19.78
N THR A 657 0.47 -9.61 19.19
CA THR A 657 -0.36 -9.86 18.00
C THR A 657 -0.03 -8.80 16.95
N PRO A 658 0.28 -9.18 15.70
CA PRO A 658 0.54 -8.20 14.65
C PRO A 658 -0.75 -7.46 14.29
N LEU A 659 -0.69 -6.14 14.31
CA LEU A 659 -1.71 -5.29 13.71
C LEU A 659 -1.26 -4.87 12.31
N CYS A 660 -2.22 -4.69 11.42
CA CYS A 660 -1.97 -4.23 10.06
C CYS A 660 -2.87 -3.07 9.70
N SER A 661 -2.46 -2.28 8.71
CA SER A 661 -3.27 -1.23 8.11
C SER A 661 -2.86 -0.99 6.66
N ALA A 662 -3.86 -0.89 5.80
CA ALA A 662 -3.74 -0.37 4.43
C ALA A 662 -4.49 0.96 4.26
N HIS A 663 -4.98 1.54 5.37
CA HIS A 663 -5.88 2.68 5.37
C HIS A 663 -5.34 3.75 6.33
N GLN A 664 -4.70 4.78 5.79
CA GLN A 664 -4.17 5.89 6.59
C GLN A 664 -4.90 7.18 6.23
N MET A 665 -5.39 7.90 7.24
CA MET A 665 -6.25 9.08 7.04
C MET A 665 -6.13 10.12 8.18
N GLY A 666 -6.61 11.34 7.95
CA GLY A 666 -6.82 12.37 8.97
C GLY A 666 -5.64 13.23 9.40
N SER A 667 -4.43 12.94 8.91
CA SER A 667 -3.21 13.64 9.31
C SER A 667 -3.12 15.13 8.91
N CYS A 668 -4.06 15.65 8.12
CA CYS A 668 -4.24 17.06 7.77
C CYS A 668 -5.75 17.38 7.71
N ARG A 669 -6.50 16.96 8.74
CA ARG A 669 -7.98 16.97 8.73
C ARG A 669 -8.57 18.32 8.34
N MET A 670 -9.71 18.26 7.66
CA MET A 670 -10.56 19.41 7.39
C MET A 670 -11.36 19.83 8.63
N GLY A 671 -11.81 21.08 8.67
CA GLY A 671 -12.66 21.63 9.72
C GLY A 671 -13.20 23.00 9.34
N THR A 672 -13.81 23.70 10.31
CA THR A 672 -14.41 25.03 10.13
C THR A 672 -13.50 26.17 10.58
N ASN A 673 -12.41 25.88 11.29
CA ASN A 673 -11.50 26.88 11.82
C ASN A 673 -10.01 26.42 11.81
N PRO A 674 -9.05 27.36 11.76
CA PRO A 674 -7.62 27.05 11.68
C PRO A 674 -7.00 26.45 12.94
N ASN A 675 -7.63 26.62 14.10
CA ASN A 675 -7.09 26.10 15.37
C ASN A 675 -7.26 24.58 15.46
N GLU A 676 -8.29 24.04 14.81
CA GLU A 676 -8.64 22.62 14.91
C GLU A 676 -8.37 21.85 13.62
N SER A 677 -8.04 22.50 12.51
CA SER A 677 -7.90 21.85 11.21
C SER A 677 -6.79 22.48 10.34
N VAL A 678 -6.36 21.74 9.32
CA VAL A 678 -5.33 22.20 8.36
C VAL A 678 -5.96 22.88 7.15
N VAL A 679 -7.13 22.37 6.73
CA VAL A 679 -7.88 22.87 5.59
C VAL A 679 -9.32 23.17 5.96
N ASN A 680 -9.96 24.04 5.20
CA ASN A 680 -11.40 24.22 5.28
C ASN A 680 -12.15 23.02 4.65
N GLN A 681 -13.48 23.01 4.75
CA GLN A 681 -14.31 21.93 4.19
C GLN A 681 -14.11 21.66 2.68
N MET A 682 -13.68 22.67 1.92
CA MET A 682 -13.42 22.51 0.48
C MET A 682 -11.97 22.10 0.16
N GLY A 683 -11.13 21.92 1.18
CA GLY A 683 -9.74 21.46 1.05
C GLY A 683 -8.71 22.58 0.87
N GLU A 684 -9.09 23.87 0.92
CA GLU A 684 -8.11 24.98 0.88
C GLU A 684 -7.46 25.16 2.26
N THR A 685 -6.14 25.36 2.29
CA THR A 685 -5.42 25.55 3.56
C THR A 685 -5.75 26.90 4.19
N TRP A 686 -5.75 26.94 5.52
CA TRP A 686 -5.96 28.20 6.25
C TRP A 686 -4.80 29.18 6.08
N GLU A 687 -3.56 28.68 6.12
CA GLU A 687 -2.34 29.49 6.11
C GLU A 687 -2.06 30.15 4.75
N VAL A 688 -2.31 29.43 3.65
CA VAL A 688 -1.93 29.84 2.30
C VAL A 688 -3.10 29.79 1.33
N GLU A 689 -3.40 30.94 0.72
CA GLU A 689 -4.41 31.04 -0.32
C GLU A 689 -3.95 30.32 -1.60
N GLY A 690 -4.86 29.60 -2.26
CA GLY A 690 -4.58 28.86 -3.49
C GLY A 690 -3.76 27.57 -3.30
N LEU A 691 -3.54 27.15 -2.05
CA LEU A 691 -3.00 25.84 -1.70
C LEU A 691 -4.14 24.93 -1.21
N PHE A 692 -4.29 23.77 -1.84
CA PHE A 692 -5.32 22.80 -1.51
C PHE A 692 -4.70 21.46 -1.10
N VAL A 693 -5.39 20.72 -0.24
CA VAL A 693 -5.08 19.32 0.08
C VAL A 693 -6.25 18.45 -0.35
N ALA A 694 -5.97 17.41 -1.14
CA ALA A 694 -6.99 16.55 -1.74
C ALA A 694 -6.56 15.07 -1.68
N ASP A 695 -6.40 14.53 -0.48
CA ASP A 695 -6.11 13.10 -0.25
C ASP A 695 -6.69 12.63 1.10
N THR A 696 -6.42 11.39 1.53
CA THR A 696 -7.02 10.84 2.76
C THR A 696 -6.62 11.57 4.05
N SER A 697 -5.58 12.42 4.02
CA SER A 697 -5.17 13.24 5.16
C SER A 697 -6.27 14.19 5.63
N VAL A 698 -7.22 14.57 4.76
CA VAL A 698 -8.24 15.56 5.13
C VAL A 698 -9.42 15.00 5.92
N PHE A 699 -9.48 13.68 6.14
CA PHE A 699 -10.63 13.06 6.81
C PHE A 699 -10.76 13.54 8.27
N PRO A 700 -11.95 13.92 8.75
CA PRO A 700 -12.13 14.32 10.15
C PRO A 700 -11.88 13.20 11.16
N THR A 701 -12.30 11.97 10.82
CA THR A 701 -12.17 10.76 11.65
C THR A 701 -11.86 9.53 10.80
N ALA A 702 -11.64 8.38 11.46
CA ALA A 702 -11.74 7.07 10.83
C ALA A 702 -13.12 6.85 10.16
N LEU A 703 -13.13 6.15 9.03
CA LEU A 703 -14.31 5.90 8.18
C LEU A 703 -15.07 4.60 8.53
N GLY A 704 -14.39 3.59 9.07
CA GLY A 704 -14.92 2.26 9.36
C GLY A 704 -15.11 1.33 8.15
N VAL A 705 -14.92 1.84 6.93
CA VAL A 705 -14.92 1.06 5.67
C VAL A 705 -13.75 1.49 4.76
N ASN A 706 -13.59 0.84 3.60
CA ASN A 706 -12.50 1.13 2.67
C ASN A 706 -12.59 2.57 2.09
N PRO A 707 -11.52 3.40 2.16
CA PRO A 707 -11.61 4.85 1.94
C PRO A 707 -11.54 5.31 0.48
N MET A 708 -11.40 4.41 -0.49
CA MET A 708 -11.11 4.78 -1.88
C MET A 708 -12.19 5.67 -2.50
N VAL A 709 -13.47 5.33 -2.35
CA VAL A 709 -14.58 6.12 -2.93
C VAL A 709 -14.71 7.45 -2.18
N THR A 710 -14.66 7.42 -0.85
CA THR A 710 -14.74 8.62 0.00
C THR A 710 -13.67 9.65 -0.34
N VAL A 711 -12.40 9.25 -0.49
CA VAL A 711 -11.33 10.20 -0.82
C VAL A 711 -11.48 10.77 -2.22
N GLN A 712 -11.97 9.96 -3.18
CA GLN A 712 -12.22 10.45 -4.53
C GLN A 712 -13.39 11.43 -4.56
N ALA A 713 -14.46 11.19 -3.80
CA ALA A 713 -15.59 12.11 -3.68
C ALA A 713 -15.19 13.44 -3.02
N ILE A 714 -14.43 13.40 -1.92
CA ILE A 714 -13.89 14.62 -1.29
C ILE A 714 -13.00 15.38 -2.27
N ALA A 715 -12.10 14.69 -2.98
CA ALA A 715 -11.23 15.31 -3.96
C ALA A 715 -12.01 15.92 -5.15
N TYR A 716 -13.14 15.32 -5.54
CA TYR A 716 -14.03 15.88 -6.55
C TYR A 716 -14.64 17.21 -6.06
N CYS A 717 -15.14 17.27 -4.81
CA CYS A 717 -15.63 18.53 -4.22
C CYS A 717 -14.52 19.60 -4.17
N THR A 718 -13.30 19.22 -3.74
CA THR A 718 -12.15 20.12 -3.77
C THR A 718 -11.84 20.60 -5.19
N ALA A 719 -11.93 19.72 -6.20
CA ALA A 719 -11.72 20.11 -7.59
C ALA A 719 -12.72 21.18 -8.06
N GLN A 720 -13.99 21.11 -7.63
CA GLN A 720 -14.99 22.15 -7.93
C GLN A 720 -14.61 23.50 -7.31
N SER A 721 -14.13 23.50 -6.06
CA SER A 721 -13.62 24.73 -5.43
C SER A 721 -12.40 25.30 -6.18
N VAL A 722 -11.48 24.44 -6.62
CA VAL A 722 -10.31 24.86 -7.39
C VAL A 722 -10.72 25.46 -8.74
N LEU A 723 -11.70 24.88 -9.43
CA LEU A 723 -12.26 25.42 -10.67
C LEU A 723 -12.82 26.83 -10.48
N GLU A 724 -13.54 27.07 -9.38
CA GLU A 724 -14.05 28.41 -9.07
C GLU A 724 -12.93 29.43 -8.89
N VAL A 725 -11.88 29.07 -8.14
CA VAL A 725 -10.70 29.94 -7.96
C VAL A 725 -10.02 30.24 -9.30
N LEU A 726 -9.82 29.22 -10.14
CA LEU A 726 -9.21 29.38 -11.46
C LEU A 726 -10.06 30.23 -12.40
N ARG A 727 -11.39 30.11 -12.37
CA ARG A 727 -12.31 30.97 -13.16
C ARG A 727 -12.18 32.44 -12.73
N ARG A 728 -12.21 32.71 -11.43
CA ARG A 728 -12.03 34.07 -10.87
C ARG A 728 -10.68 34.69 -11.23
N LYS A 729 -9.62 33.88 -11.31
CA LYS A 729 -8.27 34.32 -11.74
C LYS A 729 -8.12 34.52 -13.24
N ARG A 730 -9.04 34.01 -14.07
CA ARG A 730 -9.03 34.20 -15.54
C ARG A 730 -9.80 35.46 -15.97
N THR A 731 -10.75 35.89 -15.15
CA THR A 731 -11.54 37.12 -15.35
C THR A 731 -10.86 38.39 -14.85
N ARG A 732 -9.71 38.27 -14.17
CA ARG A 732 -8.83 39.37 -13.73
C ARG A 732 -7.58 39.33 -14.57
#